data_AF-A0A7Y2L0M3-F1
#
_entry.id   AF-A0A7Y2L0M3-F1
#
_cell.length_a   1.000
_cell.length_b   1.000
_cell.length_c   1.000
_cell.angle_alpha   90.00
_cell.angle_beta   90.00
_cell.angle_gamma   90.00
#
_symmetry.space_group_name_H-M   'P 1'
#
loop_
_entity.id
_entity.type
_entity.pdbx_description
1 polymer ?
#
loop_
_entity_poly.entity_id
_entity_poly.type
_entity_poly.pdbx_seq_one_letter_code
_entity_poly.pdbx_strand_id
1 'polypeptide(L)'
;QLVEIDINPDSMALEVRPRVAEPRLEVDAYVAADIAGVGALDKLAKDFFKKDQAGISPFNPSSYDPVIRSASSLLDAQGQFLPVTIADGDRSVPKAAEHLCVTDTWTLFARARDSNMFIEDLGRFDAGIEDLEHLPPALQAILTEPSNVLEDVVLPPFRGLSYVSGTQGADAGASKVHELYFPKPYNDEQVQIIQLLEVHDGVVVQGPPGTGKTHTIANVISHYLANGKRVLVTSMKDPALAVLQEKLPEDIRPLAISLLSSEADGMKQFEFAIQKISAEVQRIDRALYKREIGQIDDEINTLHGQISAVDREITQWAERNLSELEIDGERLSPTHAALQVAAAQDQINRFADRLGIGAEHRALFTLQDIIAVREARLELKDGLSYLGHKVPQLADFPDAQTLIQVHQDLAQESQLQHKESIGEVPRLLDSSGPTLEQAQALLEHIGHLQALRTTITAAQQGWVPTMQAWLMRNANNDVLALFDSLKVEIEDTLAGRKAFVARPVSLPFELHTQPEVLAAIDNLAQGRRPFGLSGLIGKGSQKQLLDTIVVLGSKPQSDQDWAHVQGFVHFQQHSRTLLLRWNALAAEMPLPLFEADAEQLPAAARAIEQFDDIVRAERWETRAQTELRQLLPEWPQVNNLRTDEAVLGQGESILRHHLMRQRLAATWVIKETFNKALAGCGGAVSERLQGFLDLSLGQPDVQVAE
;
A
#
# COMPACT_ATOMS: atom_id res chain seq x y z
N GLN A 1 26.44 70.42 6.84
CA GLN A 1 25.57 70.47 5.63
C GLN A 1 25.83 69.22 4.80
N LEU A 2 24.79 68.51 4.36
CA LEU A 2 24.97 67.41 3.39
C LEU A 2 25.25 67.99 2.01
N VAL A 3 26.23 67.42 1.31
CA VAL A 3 26.60 67.84 -0.04
C VAL A 3 26.41 66.69 -1.03
N GLU A 4 26.24 67.04 -2.29
CA GLU A 4 26.36 66.16 -3.45
C GLU A 4 27.66 66.49 -4.17
N ILE A 5 28.28 65.45 -4.69
CA ILE A 5 29.52 65.54 -5.46
C ILE A 5 29.17 65.08 -6.87
N ASP A 6 29.36 65.95 -7.84
CA ASP A 6 29.24 65.64 -9.26
C ASP A 6 30.58 65.92 -9.96
N ILE A 7 30.81 65.29 -11.10
CA ILE A 7 31.99 65.57 -11.92
C ILE A 7 31.52 66.41 -13.09
N ASN A 8 32.04 67.64 -13.20
CA ASN A 8 31.74 68.49 -14.34
C ASN A 8 32.22 67.80 -15.63
N PRO A 9 31.34 67.50 -16.59
CA PRO A 9 31.69 66.69 -17.75
C PRO A 9 32.69 67.36 -18.69
N ASP A 10 32.82 68.70 -18.66
CA ASP A 10 33.70 69.47 -19.54
C ASP A 10 35.07 69.75 -18.91
N SER A 11 35.10 70.10 -17.62
CA SER A 11 36.35 70.44 -16.91
C SER A 11 36.93 69.29 -16.11
N MET A 12 36.18 68.19 -15.96
CA MET A 12 36.49 67.07 -15.06
C MET A 12 36.70 67.49 -13.59
N ALA A 13 36.31 68.71 -13.23
CA ALA A 13 36.41 69.21 -11.87
C ALA A 13 35.32 68.56 -11.00
N LEU A 14 35.69 68.22 -9.77
CA LEU A 14 34.73 67.82 -8.74
C LEU A 14 33.91 69.03 -8.32
N GLU A 15 32.62 69.01 -8.64
CA GLU A 15 31.65 70.01 -8.18
C GLU A 15 30.98 69.53 -6.91
N VAL A 16 31.14 70.31 -5.84
CA VAL A 16 30.51 70.03 -4.55
C VAL A 16 29.40 71.03 -4.33
N ARG A 17 28.16 70.55 -4.27
CA ARG A 17 26.96 71.39 -4.11
C ARG A 17 26.21 70.99 -2.85
N PRO A 18 25.77 71.93 -2.01
CA PRO A 18 24.92 71.60 -0.86
C PRO A 18 23.59 71.02 -1.35
N ARG A 19 23.13 69.94 -0.71
CA ARG A 19 21.78 69.41 -0.94
C ARG A 19 20.75 70.40 -0.40
N VAL A 20 19.52 70.31 -0.89
CA VAL A 20 18.34 71.04 -0.37
C VAL A 20 17.95 70.46 1.01
N ALA A 21 18.79 70.70 2.01
CA ALA A 21 18.61 70.30 3.40
C ALA A 21 18.95 71.49 4.30
N GLU A 22 18.24 71.64 5.41
CA GLU A 22 18.50 72.72 6.36
C GLU A 22 19.90 72.55 7.00
N PRO A 23 20.68 73.62 7.13
CA PRO A 23 21.96 73.57 7.82
C PRO A 23 21.81 73.18 9.29
N ARG A 24 22.73 72.33 9.75
CA ARG A 24 22.80 71.86 11.15
C ARG A 24 24.09 72.31 11.79
N LEU A 25 23.98 72.73 13.05
CA LEU A 25 25.11 72.97 13.94
C LEU A 25 25.36 71.70 14.75
N GLU A 26 26.54 71.11 14.60
CA GLU A 26 26.94 69.89 15.32
C GLU A 26 27.69 70.28 16.60
N VAL A 27 27.04 70.13 17.76
CA VAL A 27 27.59 70.49 19.09
C VAL A 27 27.55 69.35 20.10
N ASP A 28 27.24 68.13 19.66
CA ASP A 28 27.03 66.96 20.52
C ASP A 28 28.21 66.67 21.46
N ALA A 29 29.45 66.90 21.00
CA ALA A 29 30.64 66.76 21.84
C ALA A 29 30.66 67.75 23.02
N TYR A 30 30.15 68.97 22.82
CA TYR A 30 30.06 69.99 23.88
C TYR A 30 28.84 69.75 24.79
N VAL A 31 27.76 69.16 24.27
CA VAL A 31 26.63 68.68 25.08
C VAL A 31 27.09 67.56 26.01
N ALA A 32 27.85 66.59 25.49
CA ALA A 32 28.41 65.48 26.28
C ALA A 32 29.39 65.96 27.36
N ALA A 33 30.03 67.12 27.15
CA ALA A 33 30.92 67.77 28.11
C ALA A 33 30.21 68.74 29.07
N ASP A 34 28.86 68.81 29.04
CA ASP A 34 28.02 69.65 29.90
C ASP A 34 28.37 71.16 29.86
N ILE A 35 28.70 71.68 28.67
CA ILE A 35 29.03 73.10 28.48
C ILE A 35 27.75 73.95 28.48
N ALA A 36 27.60 74.82 29.49
CA ALA A 36 26.38 75.60 29.72
C ALA A 36 25.94 76.51 28.55
N GLY A 37 26.88 76.99 27.73
CA GLY A 37 26.58 77.90 26.62
C GLY A 37 25.97 77.26 25.38
N VAL A 38 25.92 75.93 25.30
CA VAL A 38 25.45 75.19 24.12
C VAL A 38 23.98 75.51 23.80
N GLY A 39 23.11 75.59 24.81
CA GLY A 39 21.68 75.88 24.59
C GLY A 39 21.41 77.27 24.02
N ALA A 40 22.21 78.27 24.43
CA ALA A 40 22.11 79.62 23.88
C ALA A 40 22.63 79.69 22.43
N LEU A 41 23.71 78.97 22.14
CA LEU A 41 24.31 78.88 20.80
C LEU A 41 23.39 78.18 19.81
N ASP A 42 22.80 77.04 20.18
CA ASP A 42 21.88 76.28 19.32
C ASP A 42 20.62 77.10 18.97
N LYS A 43 20.07 77.84 19.95
CA LYS A 43 18.95 78.75 19.70
C LYS A 43 19.31 79.88 18.72
N LEU A 44 20.48 80.50 18.90
CA LEU A 44 20.97 81.57 18.01
C LEU A 44 21.19 81.03 16.59
N ALA A 45 21.83 79.88 16.45
CA ALA A 45 22.09 79.24 15.16
C ALA A 45 20.79 78.90 14.41
N LYS A 46 19.79 78.35 15.11
CA LYS A 46 18.46 78.06 14.55
C LYS A 46 17.76 79.32 14.05
N ASP A 47 17.78 80.40 14.83
CA ASP A 47 17.16 81.67 14.44
C ASP A 47 17.91 82.34 13.28
N PHE A 48 19.23 82.15 13.20
CA PHE A 48 20.07 82.66 12.13
C PHE A 48 19.82 81.92 10.80
N PHE A 49 19.87 80.58 10.81
CA PHE A 49 19.65 79.78 9.59
C PHE A 49 18.20 79.85 9.06
N LYS A 50 17.22 80.19 9.90
CA LYS A 50 15.83 80.46 9.44
C LYS A 50 15.66 81.77 8.67
N LYS A 51 16.53 82.76 8.91
CA LYS A 51 16.44 84.09 8.28
C LYS A 51 17.16 84.17 6.95
N ASP A 52 18.14 83.31 6.72
CA ASP A 52 18.95 83.32 5.51
C ASP A 52 18.35 82.40 4.43
N GLN A 53 17.89 82.98 3.32
CA GLN A 53 17.27 82.23 2.21
C GLN A 53 18.30 81.66 1.21
N ALA A 54 19.56 82.09 1.27
CA ALA A 54 20.59 81.73 0.29
C ALA A 54 21.39 80.45 0.66
N GLY A 55 21.25 79.94 1.88
CA GLY A 55 21.99 78.78 2.39
C GLY A 55 23.44 79.09 2.81
N ILE A 56 24.09 78.13 3.50
CA ILE A 56 25.49 78.28 3.92
C ILE A 56 26.42 78.07 2.72
N SER A 57 27.33 79.02 2.49
CA SER A 57 28.39 78.91 1.48
C SER A 57 29.75 79.22 2.10
N PRO A 58 30.77 78.34 1.96
CA PRO A 58 32.11 78.61 2.50
C PRO A 58 32.77 79.86 1.87
N PHE A 59 32.31 80.26 0.68
CA PHE A 59 32.81 81.43 -0.03
C PHE A 59 32.08 82.73 0.35
N ASN A 60 31.05 82.66 1.21
CA ASN A 60 30.32 83.82 1.69
C ASN A 60 30.35 83.91 3.22
N PRO A 61 31.26 84.71 3.82
CA PRO A 61 31.39 84.83 5.27
C PRO A 61 30.11 85.27 5.98
N SER A 62 29.27 86.10 5.34
CA SER A 62 28.02 86.55 5.96
C SER A 62 27.04 85.40 6.25
N SER A 63 27.21 84.24 5.60
CA SER A 63 26.35 83.06 5.76
C SER A 63 26.67 82.19 6.98
N TYR A 64 27.77 82.46 7.71
CA TYR A 64 28.17 81.67 8.88
C TYR A 64 28.88 82.46 9.99
N ASP A 65 29.55 83.57 9.67
CA ASP A 65 30.43 84.32 10.61
C ASP A 65 29.74 84.70 11.94
N PRO A 66 28.46 85.15 11.97
CA PRO A 66 27.77 85.45 13.23
C PRO A 66 27.61 84.24 14.16
N VAL A 67 27.38 83.05 13.59
CA VAL A 67 27.23 81.81 14.37
C VAL A 67 28.59 81.37 14.91
N ILE A 68 29.63 81.41 14.08
CA ILE A 68 30.99 81.00 14.48
C ILE A 68 31.58 81.94 15.54
N ARG A 69 31.40 83.26 15.40
CA ARG A 69 31.82 84.23 16.44
C ARG A 69 31.08 84.02 17.75
N SER A 70 29.77 83.76 17.69
CA SER A 70 28.97 83.47 18.88
C SER A 70 29.42 82.16 19.54
N ALA A 71 29.81 81.15 18.75
CA ALA A 71 30.36 79.91 19.29
C ALA A 71 31.65 80.14 20.09
N SER A 72 32.55 81.00 19.59
CA SER A 72 33.82 81.29 20.26
C SER A 72 33.67 81.95 21.64
N SER A 73 32.56 82.64 21.91
CA SER A 73 32.31 83.32 23.20
C SER A 73 31.31 82.60 24.10
N LEU A 74 30.36 81.87 23.52
CA LEU A 74 29.34 81.14 24.30
C LEU A 74 29.87 79.80 24.80
N LEU A 75 30.73 79.11 24.03
CA LEU A 75 31.26 77.80 24.42
C LEU A 75 32.47 77.92 25.38
N ASP A 76 33.22 79.02 25.31
CA ASP A 76 34.34 79.33 26.19
C ASP A 76 34.43 80.85 26.38
N ALA A 77 34.50 81.32 27.62
CA ALA A 77 34.62 82.75 27.91
C ALA A 77 35.95 83.36 27.43
N GLN A 78 36.99 82.54 27.26
CA GLN A 78 38.31 82.94 26.74
C GLN A 78 38.55 82.40 25.32
N GLY A 79 37.52 81.88 24.66
CA GLY A 79 37.63 81.38 23.31
C GLY A 79 37.95 82.47 22.28
N GLN A 80 38.62 82.07 21.20
CA GLN A 80 39.11 82.98 20.17
C GLN A 80 38.63 82.53 18.79
N PHE A 81 38.14 83.50 18.00
CA PHE A 81 37.82 83.28 16.60
C PHE A 81 39.01 83.63 15.70
N LEU A 82 39.43 82.67 14.88
CA LEU A 82 40.58 82.74 13.97
C LEU A 82 40.08 82.70 12.50
N PRO A 83 39.87 83.85 11.85
CA PRO A 83 39.43 83.91 10.46
C PRO A 83 40.56 83.56 9.48
N VAL A 84 40.24 82.88 8.38
CA VAL A 84 41.18 82.53 7.32
C VAL A 84 41.57 83.76 6.48
N THR A 85 42.88 84.06 6.37
CA THR A 85 43.42 85.26 5.70
C THR A 85 44.01 85.04 4.28
N ILE A 86 43.60 83.98 3.57
CA ILE A 86 43.99 83.64 2.18
C ILE A 86 45.38 82.96 2.05
N ALA A 87 46.19 82.87 3.11
CA ALA A 87 47.44 82.09 3.07
C ALA A 87 47.16 80.57 3.12
N ASP A 88 47.89 79.76 2.35
CA ASP A 88 47.67 78.30 2.23
C ASP A 88 47.77 77.53 3.56
N GLY A 89 48.48 78.08 4.56
CA GLY A 89 48.59 77.49 5.91
C GLY A 89 47.39 77.76 6.83
N ASP A 90 46.60 78.81 6.56
CA ASP A 90 45.53 79.31 7.45
C ASP A 90 44.26 78.46 7.38
N ARG A 91 44.10 77.65 6.32
CA ARG A 91 42.93 76.77 6.14
C ARG A 91 43.03 75.44 6.92
N SER A 92 44.16 75.21 7.60
CA SER A 92 44.31 74.04 8.46
C SER A 92 43.52 74.19 9.77
N VAL A 93 43.00 73.08 10.29
CA VAL A 93 42.31 73.08 11.59
C VAL A 93 43.32 73.47 12.69
N PRO A 94 42.99 74.44 13.57
CA PRO A 94 43.88 74.85 14.65
C PRO A 94 44.28 73.66 15.53
N LYS A 95 45.54 73.64 15.99
CA LYS A 95 45.98 72.68 17.00
C LYS A 95 45.24 72.96 18.31
N ALA A 96 45.01 71.90 19.10
CA ALA A 96 44.41 72.04 20.43
C ALA A 96 45.21 73.04 21.29
N ALA A 97 44.48 73.95 21.93
CA ALA A 97 45.01 74.99 22.81
C ALA A 97 44.29 74.94 24.17
N GLU A 98 44.77 75.74 25.14
CA GLU A 98 44.19 75.83 26.48
C GLU A 98 42.75 76.40 26.46
N HIS A 99 42.46 77.29 25.51
CA HIS A 99 41.13 77.88 25.28
C HIS A 99 40.60 77.49 23.90
N LEU A 100 39.28 77.53 23.73
CA LEU A 100 38.61 77.15 22.49
C LEU A 100 39.04 78.05 21.32
N CYS A 101 39.60 77.45 20.28
CA CYS A 101 39.85 78.13 19.01
C CYS A 101 38.81 77.71 17.98
N VAL A 102 38.07 78.68 17.45
CA VAL A 102 37.08 78.45 16.40
C VAL A 102 37.55 79.14 15.12
N THR A 103 37.42 78.47 13.97
CA THR A 103 37.84 79.00 12.66
C THR A 103 36.71 78.85 11.64
N ASP A 104 36.74 79.64 10.57
CA ASP A 104 35.82 79.59 9.43
C ASP A 104 36.30 78.68 8.28
N THR A 105 37.30 77.82 8.52
CA THR A 105 37.68 76.78 7.57
C THR A 105 36.57 75.76 7.38
N TRP A 106 36.52 75.14 6.20
CA TRP A 106 35.55 74.09 5.86
C TRP A 106 36.26 72.80 5.51
N THR A 107 35.60 71.68 5.79
CA THR A 107 36.10 70.33 5.54
C THR A 107 34.98 69.48 4.95
N LEU A 108 35.35 68.52 4.10
CA LEU A 108 34.44 67.52 3.55
C LEU A 108 34.70 66.19 4.24
N PHE A 109 33.71 65.73 4.99
CA PHE A 109 33.72 64.40 5.56
C PHE A 109 33.22 63.41 4.50
N ALA A 110 34.13 62.59 3.98
CA ALA A 110 33.81 61.47 3.09
C ALA A 110 33.87 60.16 3.88
N ARG A 111 32.84 59.32 3.77
CA ARG A 111 32.86 57.93 4.23
C ARG A 111 33.09 57.04 3.03
N ALA A 112 34.12 56.20 3.08
CA ALA A 112 34.31 55.16 2.08
C ALA A 112 33.05 54.28 2.05
N ARG A 113 32.47 54.08 0.86
CA ARG A 113 31.51 53.00 0.67
C ARG A 113 32.33 51.75 0.49
N ASP A 114 32.29 50.84 1.46
CA ASP A 114 32.97 49.58 1.33
C ASP A 114 32.52 48.88 0.05
N SER A 115 33.52 48.35 -0.64
CA SER A 115 33.43 47.46 -1.79
C SER A 115 32.29 46.48 -1.55
N ASN A 116 31.47 46.30 -2.58
CA ASN A 116 30.33 45.41 -2.57
C ASN A 116 30.77 44.07 -1.96
N MET A 117 30.40 43.81 -0.70
CA MET A 117 30.87 42.73 0.18
C MET A 117 30.99 41.38 -0.54
N PHE A 118 30.13 41.16 -1.52
CA PHE A 118 30.12 40.02 -2.43
C PHE A 118 31.44 39.74 -3.17
N ILE A 119 32.21 40.75 -3.59
CA ILE A 119 33.48 40.53 -4.32
C ILE A 119 34.54 39.97 -3.38
N GLU A 120 34.64 40.50 -2.17
CA GLU A 120 35.56 39.98 -1.17
C GLU A 120 35.16 38.57 -0.72
N ASP A 121 33.87 38.31 -0.60
CA ASP A 121 33.35 36.98 -0.23
C ASP A 121 33.64 35.93 -1.31
N LEU A 122 33.53 36.29 -2.60
CA LEU A 122 33.93 35.42 -3.72
C LEU A 122 35.43 35.10 -3.68
N GLY A 123 36.28 36.11 -3.42
CA GLY A 123 37.72 35.88 -3.30
C GLY A 123 38.09 34.96 -2.12
N ARG A 124 37.34 35.03 -1.01
CA ARG A 124 37.50 34.10 0.12
C ARG A 124 37.02 32.69 -0.22
N PHE A 125 35.93 32.57 -0.98
CA PHE A 125 35.42 31.28 -1.42
C PHE A 125 36.40 30.57 -2.36
N ASP A 126 36.99 31.29 -3.33
CA ASP A 126 38.01 30.72 -4.24
C ASP A 126 39.24 30.22 -3.48
N ALA A 127 39.79 31.03 -2.58
CA ALA A 127 40.91 30.61 -1.74
C ALA A 127 40.56 29.38 -0.88
N GLY A 128 39.33 29.33 -0.35
CA GLY A 128 38.84 28.19 0.42
C GLY A 128 38.72 26.89 -0.39
N ILE A 129 38.46 26.97 -1.70
CA ILE A 129 38.44 25.80 -2.59
C ILE A 129 39.85 25.31 -2.90
N GLU A 130 40.79 26.23 -3.17
CA GLU A 130 42.18 25.88 -3.50
C GLU A 130 42.87 25.12 -2.35
N ASP A 131 42.49 25.40 -1.11
CA ASP A 131 43.05 24.78 0.09
C ASP A 131 42.47 23.38 0.42
N LEU A 132 41.43 22.91 -0.28
CA LEU A 132 40.76 21.63 0.01
C LEU A 132 41.36 20.46 -0.79
N GLU A 133 41.92 19.44 -0.12
CA GLU A 133 42.38 18.18 -0.77
C GLU A 133 41.23 17.37 -1.39
N HIS A 134 40.09 17.36 -0.70
CA HIS A 134 38.87 16.73 -1.15
C HIS A 134 37.73 17.72 -0.97
N LEU A 135 36.93 17.87 -2.02
CA LEU A 135 35.72 18.67 -1.93
C LEU A 135 34.78 18.04 -0.88
N PRO A 136 34.11 18.86 -0.06
CA PRO A 136 33.02 18.41 0.79
C PRO A 136 32.05 17.55 -0.03
N PRO A 137 31.57 16.42 0.51
CA PRO A 137 30.71 15.49 -0.21
C PRO A 137 29.50 16.16 -0.90
N ALA A 138 28.91 17.19 -0.29
CA ALA A 138 27.86 18.01 -0.89
C ALA A 138 28.30 18.74 -2.19
N LEU A 139 29.47 19.39 -2.17
CA LEU A 139 30.01 20.10 -3.33
C LEU A 139 30.44 19.11 -4.41
N GLN A 140 31.01 17.98 -4.00
CA GLN A 140 31.37 16.89 -4.90
C GLN A 140 30.13 16.32 -5.61
N ALA A 141 29.02 16.12 -4.89
CA ALA A 141 27.77 15.62 -5.46
C ALA A 141 27.18 16.57 -6.52
N ILE A 142 27.35 17.89 -6.37
CA ILE A 142 26.90 18.89 -7.36
C ILE A 142 27.75 18.86 -8.65
N LEU A 143 29.05 18.57 -8.51
CA LEU A 143 30.01 18.60 -9.62
C LEU A 143 30.20 17.24 -10.31
N THR A 144 29.66 16.16 -9.74
CA THR A 144 29.78 14.80 -10.27
C THR A 144 28.53 14.43 -11.06
N GLU A 145 28.68 13.72 -12.19
CA GLU A 145 27.53 13.21 -12.92
C GLU A 145 26.72 12.22 -12.06
N PRO A 146 25.38 12.31 -12.07
CA PRO A 146 24.56 11.40 -11.28
C PRO A 146 24.77 9.95 -11.71
N SER A 147 24.83 9.04 -10.73
CA SER A 147 24.77 7.60 -10.99
C SER A 147 23.49 7.26 -11.76
N ASN A 148 23.45 6.14 -12.50
CA ASN A 148 22.16 5.60 -12.92
C ASN A 148 22.03 4.10 -12.61
N VAL A 149 22.71 3.70 -11.54
CA VAL A 149 22.29 2.58 -10.69
C VAL A 149 21.27 3.15 -9.71
N LEU A 150 20.11 2.52 -9.59
CA LEU A 150 19.13 2.83 -8.56
C LEU A 150 19.53 2.00 -7.33
N GLU A 151 19.97 2.66 -6.26
CA GLU A 151 20.28 2.02 -4.99
C GLU A 151 19.11 2.26 -4.04
N ASP A 152 18.54 1.17 -3.50
CA ASP A 152 17.55 1.26 -2.43
C ASP A 152 18.25 1.66 -1.13
N VAL A 153 18.25 2.95 -0.83
CA VAL A 153 18.82 3.50 0.40
C VAL A 153 17.81 3.34 1.54
N VAL A 154 18.21 2.63 2.60
CA VAL A 154 17.42 2.52 3.82
C VAL A 154 17.44 3.86 4.55
N LEU A 155 16.30 4.53 4.59
CA LEU A 155 16.14 5.82 5.25
C LEU A 155 16.08 5.65 6.78
N PRO A 156 16.68 6.57 7.56
CA PRO A 156 16.63 6.48 9.01
C PRO A 156 15.18 6.64 9.52
N PRO A 157 14.77 5.83 10.52
CA PRO A 157 13.46 5.95 11.11
C PRO A 157 13.44 7.11 12.12
N PHE A 158 12.46 8.00 11.95
CA PHE A 158 12.11 9.00 12.96
C PHE A 158 10.92 8.51 13.78
N ARG A 159 10.93 8.84 15.06
CA ARG A 159 9.86 8.47 15.98
C ARG A 159 8.54 9.16 15.60
N GLY A 160 7.42 8.46 15.77
CA GLY A 160 6.08 9.02 15.58
C GLY A 160 5.64 9.13 14.11
N LEU A 161 6.37 8.53 13.18
CA LEU A 161 6.05 8.57 11.75
C LEU A 161 5.68 7.18 11.25
N SER A 162 4.37 6.90 11.18
CA SER A 162 3.88 5.55 10.89
C SER A 162 3.74 5.22 9.40
N TYR A 163 3.84 6.21 8.50
CA TYR A 163 3.48 6.05 7.07
C TYR A 163 4.50 6.56 6.05
N VAL A 164 5.72 6.91 6.47
CA VAL A 164 6.73 7.37 5.52
C VAL A 164 7.30 6.17 4.75
N SER A 165 6.89 6.06 3.48
CA SER A 165 7.32 5.00 2.55
C SER A 165 8.84 4.89 2.51
N GLY A 166 9.36 3.66 2.64
CA GLY A 166 10.80 3.35 2.70
C GLY A 166 11.32 2.87 4.06
N THR A 167 10.47 2.84 5.09
CA THR A 167 10.84 2.35 6.44
C THR A 167 10.41 0.90 6.73
N GLN A 168 9.71 0.24 5.80
CA GLN A 168 9.25 -1.15 5.94
C GLN A 168 10.24 -2.16 5.35
N GLY A 169 11.41 -2.27 5.98
CA GLY A 169 12.24 -3.47 5.91
C GLY A 169 12.10 -4.24 7.22
N ALA A 170 11.47 -5.41 7.19
CA ALA A 170 11.28 -6.28 8.36
C ALA A 170 12.60 -6.80 8.99
N ASP A 171 13.75 -6.43 8.42
CA ASP A 171 15.10 -6.79 8.87
C ASP A 171 15.96 -5.56 9.26
N ALA A 172 15.35 -4.41 9.55
CA ALA A 172 16.07 -3.25 10.11
C ALA A 172 16.49 -3.51 11.57
N GLY A 173 17.54 -4.30 11.76
CA GLY A 173 18.14 -4.56 13.06
C GLY A 173 18.50 -3.26 13.79
N ALA A 174 17.97 -3.09 15.00
CA ALA A 174 18.43 -2.19 16.07
C ALA A 174 18.99 -0.81 15.65
N SER A 175 18.49 -0.17 14.59
CA SER A 175 18.88 1.20 14.24
C SER A 175 18.31 2.18 15.28
N LYS A 176 19.10 3.17 15.66
CA LYS A 176 18.73 4.14 16.69
C LYS A 176 17.63 5.04 16.13
N VAL A 177 16.44 5.01 16.72
CA VAL A 177 15.32 5.88 16.33
C VAL A 177 15.69 7.34 16.63
N HIS A 178 15.52 8.22 15.64
CA HIS A 178 15.81 9.66 15.76
C HIS A 178 14.54 10.48 16.10
N GLU A 179 14.72 11.68 16.67
CA GLU A 179 13.63 12.60 17.01
C GLU A 179 13.47 13.68 15.93
N LEU A 180 12.24 14.00 15.56
CA LEU A 180 11.91 15.04 14.59
C LEU A 180 11.37 16.28 15.32
N TYR A 181 11.92 17.46 15.00
CA TYR A 181 11.60 18.70 15.73
C TYR A 181 11.05 19.76 14.77
N PHE A 182 9.81 19.56 14.35
CA PHE A 182 9.11 20.47 13.44
C PHE A 182 8.05 21.29 14.20
N PRO A 183 8.20 22.63 14.31
CA PRO A 183 7.23 23.47 15.01
C PRO A 183 5.97 23.78 14.20
N LYS A 184 5.97 23.52 12.88
CA LYS A 184 4.80 23.72 12.01
C LYS A 184 4.28 22.39 11.48
N PRO A 185 2.98 22.34 11.10
CA PRO A 185 2.42 21.22 10.36
C PRO A 185 3.27 20.87 9.14
N TYR A 186 3.47 19.57 8.92
CA TYR A 186 4.30 19.00 7.86
C TYR A 186 3.59 17.81 7.20
N ASN A 187 4.11 17.39 6.04
CA ASN A 187 3.69 16.20 5.32
C ASN A 187 4.87 15.23 5.14
N ASP A 188 4.60 14.03 4.63
CA ASP A 188 5.59 12.96 4.50
C ASP A 188 6.75 13.34 3.58
N GLU A 189 6.48 14.09 2.50
CA GLU A 189 7.55 14.59 1.62
C GLU A 189 8.49 15.55 2.37
N GLN A 190 7.99 16.34 3.32
CA GLN A 190 8.84 17.21 4.15
C GLN A 190 9.70 16.45 5.15
N VAL A 191 9.21 15.32 5.66
CA VAL A 191 10.02 14.41 6.49
C VAL A 191 11.09 13.75 5.62
N GLN A 192 10.72 13.28 4.43
CA GLN A 192 11.65 12.62 3.52
C GLN A 192 12.83 13.52 3.18
N ILE A 193 12.65 14.85 3.13
CA ILE A 193 13.76 15.80 3.00
C ILE A 193 14.79 15.61 4.12
N ILE A 194 14.37 15.54 5.39
CA ILE A 194 15.27 15.32 6.52
C ILE A 194 15.89 13.92 6.46
N GLN A 195 15.11 12.89 6.17
CA GLN A 195 15.64 11.53 6.02
C GLN A 195 16.70 11.45 4.94
N LEU A 196 16.46 12.07 3.78
CA LEU A 196 17.43 12.14 2.70
C LEU A 196 18.64 12.98 3.09
N LEU A 197 18.48 14.07 3.85
CA LEU A 197 19.60 14.88 4.35
C LEU A 197 20.42 14.19 5.45
N GLU A 198 19.92 13.13 6.09
CA GLU A 198 20.68 12.30 7.03
C GLU A 198 21.55 11.27 6.31
N VAL A 199 21.14 10.80 5.13
CA VAL A 199 21.92 9.83 4.31
C VAL A 199 22.66 10.46 3.13
N HIS A 200 22.31 11.67 2.73
CA HIS A 200 22.92 12.40 1.62
C HIS A 200 23.33 13.80 2.06
N ASP A 201 24.41 14.30 1.47
CA ASP A 201 24.96 15.61 1.81
C ASP A 201 24.16 16.79 1.24
N GLY A 202 23.21 16.54 0.33
CA GLY A 202 22.39 17.57 -0.29
C GLY A 202 21.12 17.01 -0.92
N VAL A 203 20.03 17.76 -0.82
CA VAL A 203 18.71 17.39 -1.34
C VAL A 203 18.11 18.57 -2.11
N VAL A 204 17.67 18.31 -3.33
CA VAL A 204 16.96 19.30 -4.15
C VAL A 204 15.47 19.11 -4.00
N VAL A 205 14.79 20.13 -3.47
CA VAL A 205 13.35 20.10 -3.20
C VAL A 205 12.62 20.96 -4.23
N GLN A 206 11.85 20.30 -5.09
CA GLN A 206 11.01 20.98 -6.07
C GLN A 206 9.53 20.89 -5.65
N GLY A 207 8.81 22.00 -5.81
CA GLY A 207 7.38 22.06 -5.48
C GLY A 207 6.65 23.14 -6.31
N PRO A 208 5.37 22.94 -6.67
CA PRO A 208 4.52 23.96 -7.29
C PRO A 208 4.38 25.21 -6.40
N PRO A 209 4.06 26.40 -6.94
CA PRO A 209 3.79 27.58 -6.12
C PRO A 209 2.61 27.33 -5.17
N GLY A 210 2.71 27.84 -3.94
CA GLY A 210 1.67 27.69 -2.90
C GLY A 210 1.76 26.42 -2.05
N THR A 211 2.71 25.51 -2.33
CA THR A 211 2.85 24.21 -1.62
C THR A 211 3.65 24.27 -0.32
N GLY A 212 3.69 25.42 0.35
CA GLY A 212 4.25 25.52 1.70
C GLY A 212 5.79 25.52 1.81
N LYS A 213 6.53 25.80 0.73
CA LYS A 213 8.02 25.82 0.74
C LYS A 213 8.63 26.61 1.91
N THR A 214 8.10 27.79 2.21
CA THR A 214 8.59 28.61 3.33
C THR A 214 8.33 27.95 4.69
N HIS A 215 7.23 27.20 4.84
CA HIS A 215 7.00 26.39 6.03
C HIS A 215 7.97 25.23 6.13
N THR A 216 8.25 24.53 5.03
CA THR A 216 9.26 23.47 4.98
C THR A 216 10.61 23.96 5.44
N ILE A 217 11.05 25.11 4.93
CA ILE A 217 12.33 25.72 5.31
C ILE A 217 12.34 26.05 6.81
N ALA A 218 11.27 26.63 7.36
CA ALA A 218 11.16 26.91 8.80
C ALA A 218 11.28 25.64 9.65
N ASN A 219 10.63 24.55 9.24
CA ASN A 219 10.68 23.26 9.93
C ASN A 219 12.09 22.65 9.92
N VAL A 220 12.74 22.65 8.76
CA VAL A 220 14.12 22.15 8.61
C VAL A 220 15.08 22.95 9.48
N ILE A 221 14.95 24.29 9.50
CA ILE A 221 15.77 25.16 10.37
C ILE A 221 15.57 24.77 11.83
N SER A 222 14.32 24.68 12.29
CA SER A 222 14.02 24.34 13.68
C SER A 222 14.52 22.96 14.08
N HIS A 223 14.46 21.98 13.18
CA HIS A 223 14.98 20.64 13.45
C HIS A 223 16.49 20.63 13.67
N TYR A 224 17.24 21.28 12.78
CA TYR A 224 18.68 21.37 12.91
C TYR A 224 19.10 22.21 14.12
N LEU A 225 18.41 23.31 14.41
CA LEU A 225 18.65 24.10 15.62
C LEU A 225 18.40 23.29 16.90
N ALA A 226 17.32 22.50 16.96
CA ALA A 226 17.04 21.60 18.09
C ALA A 226 18.13 20.53 18.28
N ASN A 227 18.70 20.05 17.17
CA ASN A 227 19.86 19.15 17.16
C ASN A 227 21.22 19.87 17.41
N GLY A 228 21.19 21.16 17.78
CA GLY A 228 22.38 21.95 18.09
C GLY A 228 23.22 22.34 16.87
N LYS A 229 22.67 22.23 15.66
CA LYS A 229 23.33 22.63 14.40
C LYS A 229 23.10 24.10 14.10
N ARG A 230 23.93 24.65 13.23
CA ARG A 230 23.81 26.02 12.72
C ARG A 230 23.25 25.98 11.31
N VAL A 231 22.31 26.85 11.00
CA VAL A 231 21.63 26.88 9.70
C VAL A 231 21.80 28.25 9.06
N LEU A 232 22.26 28.28 7.81
CA LEU A 232 22.30 29.46 6.98
C LEU A 232 21.17 29.39 5.97
N VAL A 233 20.43 30.49 5.81
CA VAL A 233 19.34 30.58 4.84
C VAL A 233 19.62 31.73 3.89
N THR A 234 19.57 31.44 2.60
CA THR A 234 19.81 32.41 1.53
C THR A 234 18.59 32.52 0.63
N SER A 235 18.26 33.73 0.19
CA SER A 235 17.17 34.02 -0.76
C SER A 235 17.61 35.12 -1.72
N MET A 236 17.11 35.08 -2.95
CA MET A 236 17.33 36.13 -3.94
C MET A 236 16.55 37.43 -3.61
N LYS A 237 15.52 37.36 -2.77
CA LYS A 237 14.66 38.51 -2.40
C LYS A 237 14.47 38.62 -0.89
N ASP A 238 14.67 39.80 -0.33
CA ASP A 238 14.58 40.08 1.12
C ASP A 238 13.20 39.83 1.74
N PRO A 239 12.07 40.17 1.09
CA PRO A 239 10.75 39.88 1.65
C PRO A 239 10.53 38.40 1.96
N ALA A 240 11.20 37.49 1.23
CA ALA A 240 11.07 36.06 1.51
C ALA A 240 11.74 35.65 2.83
N LEU A 241 12.82 36.32 3.24
CA LEU A 241 13.51 36.06 4.51
C LEU A 241 12.75 36.64 5.70
N ALA A 242 12.17 37.84 5.55
CA ALA A 242 11.29 38.41 6.56
C ALA A 242 10.06 37.53 6.81
N VAL A 243 9.41 37.09 5.72
CA VAL A 243 8.27 36.16 5.80
C VAL A 243 8.71 34.84 6.46
N LEU A 244 9.90 34.32 6.13
CA LEU A 244 10.43 33.10 6.77
C LEU A 244 10.68 33.28 8.27
N GLN A 245 11.24 34.43 8.68
CA GLN A 245 11.49 34.71 10.09
C GLN A 245 10.19 34.76 10.90
N GLU A 246 9.14 35.38 10.36
CA GLU A 246 7.79 35.38 10.98
C GLU A 246 7.23 33.95 11.14
N LYS A 247 7.63 33.04 10.25
CA LYS A 247 7.24 31.63 10.34
C LYS A 247 7.95 30.90 11.49
N LEU A 248 9.11 31.33 11.98
CA LEU A 248 9.75 30.65 13.12
C LEU A 248 8.95 30.85 14.43
N PRO A 249 9.02 29.91 15.39
CA PRO A 249 8.48 30.08 16.75
C PRO A 249 9.02 31.32 17.46
N GLU A 250 8.18 31.97 18.28
CA GLU A 250 8.53 33.25 18.93
C GLU A 250 9.76 33.19 19.83
N ASP A 251 10.00 32.01 20.41
CA ASP A 251 11.12 31.74 21.31
C ASP A 251 12.45 31.63 20.55
N ILE A 252 12.42 31.14 19.30
CA ILE A 252 13.62 30.97 18.47
C ILE A 252 13.78 32.06 17.40
N ARG A 253 12.75 32.85 17.10
CA ARG A 253 12.83 34.04 16.21
C ARG A 253 14.00 34.97 16.55
N PRO A 254 14.32 35.26 17.82
CA PRO A 254 15.45 36.11 18.18
C PRO A 254 16.79 35.46 17.83
N LEU A 255 16.85 34.13 17.66
CA LEU A 255 18.03 33.41 17.21
C LEU A 255 18.23 33.52 15.70
N ALA A 256 17.18 33.86 14.95
CA ALA A 256 17.23 34.05 13.51
C ALA A 256 17.55 35.50 13.17
N ILE A 257 18.77 35.72 12.69
CA ILE A 257 19.26 37.04 12.28
C ILE A 257 19.15 37.13 10.75
N SER A 258 18.37 38.09 10.26
CA SER A 258 18.32 38.41 8.83
C SER A 258 19.36 39.49 8.53
N LEU A 259 20.35 39.14 7.70
CA LEU A 259 21.47 40.03 7.33
C LEU A 259 21.18 40.90 6.09
N LEU A 260 19.94 40.91 5.58
CA LEU A 260 19.61 41.45 4.25
C LEU A 260 18.57 42.59 4.23
N SER A 261 18.07 43.07 5.37
CA SER A 261 17.32 44.34 5.43
C SER A 261 18.28 45.55 5.39
N SER A 262 17.75 46.76 5.17
CA SER A 262 18.55 48.00 5.23
C SER A 262 19.46 48.00 6.47
N GLU A 263 20.72 48.49 6.36
CA GLU A 263 21.73 48.44 7.45
C GLU A 263 21.16 48.83 8.83
N ALA A 264 20.25 49.80 8.87
CA ALA A 264 19.62 50.29 10.09
C ALA A 264 18.60 49.31 10.69
N ASP A 265 17.80 48.62 9.87
CA ASP A 265 16.80 47.66 10.36
C ASP A 265 17.44 46.31 10.70
N GLY A 266 18.44 45.88 9.94
CA GLY A 266 19.22 44.66 10.22
C GLY A 266 20.01 44.77 11.53
N MET A 267 20.67 45.91 11.77
CA MET A 267 21.42 46.13 13.01
C MET A 267 20.51 46.17 14.25
N LYS A 268 19.33 46.80 14.15
CA LYS A 268 18.34 46.79 15.24
C LYS A 268 17.84 45.38 15.56
N GLN A 269 17.60 44.55 14.53
CA GLN A 269 17.22 43.16 14.73
C GLN A 269 18.35 42.35 15.38
N PHE A 270 19.61 42.61 15.00
CA PHE A 270 20.79 41.98 15.59
C PHE A 270 21.01 42.38 17.06
N GLU A 271 20.89 43.67 17.39
CA GLU A 271 20.98 44.16 18.76
C GLU A 271 19.87 43.57 19.64
N PHE A 272 18.63 43.57 19.14
CA PHE A 272 17.49 42.96 19.81
C PHE A 272 17.70 41.46 20.07
N ALA A 273 18.23 40.73 19.09
CA ALA A 273 18.58 39.32 19.20
C ALA A 273 19.63 39.09 20.30
N ILE A 274 20.74 39.83 20.28
CA ILE A 274 21.81 39.71 21.29
C ILE A 274 21.29 40.02 22.70
N GLN A 275 20.51 41.09 22.85
CA GLN A 275 19.94 41.46 24.15
C GLN A 275 19.01 40.34 24.67
N LYS A 276 18.13 39.81 23.81
CA LYS A 276 17.22 38.72 24.19
C LYS A 276 17.96 37.42 24.50
N ILE A 277 18.96 37.03 23.69
CA ILE A 277 19.80 35.85 23.94
C ILE A 277 20.57 36.00 25.25
N SER A 278 21.21 37.15 25.48
CA SER A 278 21.97 37.40 26.70
C SER A 278 21.07 37.39 27.94
N ALA A 279 19.86 37.94 27.84
CA ALA A 279 18.88 37.90 28.92
C ALA A 279 18.41 36.47 29.22
N GLU A 280 18.15 35.65 28.19
CA GLU A 280 17.78 34.24 28.36
C GLU A 280 18.94 33.42 28.95
N VAL A 281 20.17 33.57 28.44
CA VAL A 281 21.35 32.86 28.96
C VAL A 281 21.59 33.13 30.46
N GLN A 282 21.31 34.35 30.92
CA GLN A 282 21.39 34.69 32.34
C GLN A 282 20.28 34.08 33.19
N ARG A 283 19.11 33.77 32.59
CA ARG A 283 17.98 33.10 33.26
C ARG A 283 18.09 31.58 33.26
N ILE A 284 18.98 31.00 32.45
CA ILE A 284 19.14 29.54 32.36
C ILE A 284 19.69 28.96 33.67
N ASP A 285 18.81 28.32 34.44
CA ASP A 285 19.21 27.36 35.48
C ASP A 285 19.30 25.96 34.85
N ARG A 286 20.52 25.49 34.62
CA ARG A 286 20.78 24.19 33.99
C ARG A 286 20.10 23.01 34.70
N ALA A 287 19.96 23.05 36.02
CA ALA A 287 19.33 21.96 36.76
C ALA A 287 17.81 21.97 36.57
N LEU A 288 17.21 23.16 36.57
CA LEU A 288 15.79 23.37 36.30
C LEU A 288 15.46 23.02 34.85
N TYR A 289 16.18 23.57 33.87
CA TYR A 289 16.00 23.25 32.45
C TYR A 289 16.26 21.77 32.16
N LYS A 290 17.19 21.10 32.84
CA LYS A 290 17.36 19.65 32.66
C LYS A 290 16.15 18.86 33.18
N ARG A 291 15.50 19.33 34.24
CA ARG A 291 14.23 18.74 34.71
C ARG A 291 13.10 19.03 33.74
N GLU A 292 13.00 20.26 33.23
CA GLU A 292 12.00 20.63 32.24
C GLU A 292 12.19 19.87 30.93
N ILE A 293 13.42 19.74 30.44
CA ILE A 293 13.75 18.89 29.28
C ILE A 293 13.36 17.46 29.57
N GLY A 294 13.69 16.92 30.76
CA GLY A 294 13.26 15.57 31.13
C GLY A 294 11.73 15.42 31.15
N GLN A 295 11.01 16.42 31.66
CA GLN A 295 9.55 16.45 31.67
C GLN A 295 9.00 16.54 30.24
N ILE A 296 9.55 17.40 29.40
CA ILE A 296 9.15 17.58 28.00
C ILE A 296 9.52 16.32 27.18
N ASP A 297 10.66 15.68 27.43
CA ASP A 297 11.05 14.42 26.81
C ASP A 297 10.08 13.31 27.23
N ASP A 298 9.70 13.25 28.51
CA ASP A 298 8.69 12.32 29.02
C ASP A 298 7.30 12.62 28.39
N GLU A 299 6.96 13.89 28.19
CA GLU A 299 5.75 14.32 27.46
C GLU A 299 5.83 13.92 25.99
N ILE A 300 6.96 14.13 25.30
CA ILE A 300 7.20 13.71 23.93
C ILE A 300 7.11 12.18 23.81
N ASN A 301 7.71 11.44 24.75
CA ASN A 301 7.60 9.99 24.82
C ASN A 301 6.14 9.56 24.97
N THR A 302 5.39 10.25 25.84
CA THR A 302 3.96 10.02 26.04
C THR A 302 3.17 10.33 24.78
N LEU A 303 3.43 11.47 24.14
CA LEU A 303 2.78 11.91 22.90
C LEU A 303 3.11 10.98 21.74
N HIS A 304 4.34 10.48 21.60
CA HIS A 304 4.70 9.47 20.61
C HIS A 304 4.05 8.13 20.91
N GLY A 305 3.92 7.75 22.18
CA GLY A 305 3.11 6.62 22.60
C GLY A 305 1.65 6.80 22.19
N GLN A 306 1.10 8.02 22.36
CA GLN A 306 -0.25 8.37 21.94
C GLN A 306 -0.40 8.37 20.42
N ILE A 307 0.52 8.97 19.66
CA ILE A 307 0.53 8.95 18.19
C ILE A 307 0.61 7.50 17.71
N SER A 308 1.51 6.69 18.25
CA SER A 308 1.62 5.27 17.87
C SER A 308 0.34 4.50 18.22
N ALA A 309 -0.29 4.80 19.37
CA ALA A 309 -1.55 4.21 19.76
C ALA A 309 -2.68 4.65 18.82
N VAL A 310 -2.74 5.94 18.47
CA VAL A 310 -3.70 6.54 17.54
C VAL A 310 -3.48 6.05 16.12
N ASP A 311 -2.25 5.91 15.64
CA ASP A 311 -1.94 5.38 14.31
C ASP A 311 -2.27 3.90 14.24
N ARG A 312 -2.01 3.14 15.31
CA ARG A 312 -2.52 1.77 15.43
C ARG A 312 -4.04 1.78 15.45
N GLU A 313 -4.68 2.73 16.13
CA GLU A 313 -6.12 2.87 16.15
C GLU A 313 -6.66 3.21 14.76
N ILE A 314 -6.06 4.18 14.05
CA ILE A 314 -6.40 4.61 12.69
C ILE A 314 -6.16 3.46 11.72
N THR A 315 -5.06 2.74 11.84
CA THR A 315 -4.78 1.56 11.01
C THR A 315 -5.80 0.48 11.31
N GLN A 316 -6.11 0.21 12.57
CA GLN A 316 -7.19 -0.71 12.94
C GLN A 316 -8.54 -0.23 12.41
N TRP A 317 -8.83 1.07 12.45
CA TRP A 317 -10.03 1.66 11.86
C TRP A 317 -10.01 1.57 10.34
N ALA A 318 -8.89 1.80 9.69
CA ALA A 318 -8.71 1.73 8.24
C ALA A 318 -8.86 0.28 7.78
N GLU A 319 -8.22 -0.68 8.45
CA GLU A 319 -8.45 -2.10 8.24
C GLU A 319 -9.94 -2.44 8.44
N ARG A 320 -10.55 -2.01 9.55
CA ARG A 320 -11.99 -2.22 9.78
C ARG A 320 -12.90 -1.59 8.71
N ASN A 321 -12.51 -0.46 8.12
CA ASN A 321 -13.34 0.31 7.17
C ASN A 321 -12.98 0.13 5.69
N LEU A 322 -11.81 -0.42 5.37
CA LEU A 322 -11.32 -0.57 4.01
C LEU A 322 -10.95 -2.01 3.67
N SER A 323 -10.52 -2.83 4.64
CA SER A 323 -10.25 -4.24 4.36
C SER A 323 -11.53 -4.93 3.94
N GLU A 324 -11.42 -5.76 2.91
CA GLU A 324 -12.53 -6.60 2.46
C GLU A 324 -12.98 -7.48 3.64
N LEU A 325 -14.25 -7.36 3.99
CA LEU A 325 -14.90 -8.23 4.95
C LEU A 325 -15.18 -9.54 4.25
N GLU A 326 -14.58 -10.63 4.75
CA GLU A 326 -14.97 -11.97 4.33
C GLU A 326 -16.13 -12.42 5.21
N ILE A 327 -17.33 -12.40 4.63
CA ILE A 327 -18.56 -12.83 5.29
C ILE A 327 -19.13 -13.98 4.48
N ASP A 328 -19.20 -15.16 5.10
CA ASP A 328 -19.72 -16.40 4.48
C ASP A 328 -19.08 -16.77 3.12
N GLY A 329 -17.80 -16.43 2.94
CA GLY A 329 -17.02 -16.75 1.74
C GLY A 329 -17.10 -15.71 0.62
N GLU A 330 -17.88 -14.63 0.79
CA GLU A 330 -17.89 -13.49 -0.11
C GLU A 330 -17.02 -12.35 0.43
N ARG A 331 -16.31 -11.66 -0.48
CA ARG A 331 -15.49 -10.50 -0.16
C ARG A 331 -16.24 -9.21 -0.44
N LEU A 332 -16.57 -8.47 0.62
CA LEU A 332 -17.37 -7.26 0.57
C LEU A 332 -16.58 -6.05 1.07
N SER A 333 -16.63 -4.93 0.36
CA SER A 333 -16.05 -3.68 0.88
C SER A 333 -16.91 -3.13 2.03
N PRO A 334 -16.32 -2.58 3.11
CA PRO A 334 -17.10 -2.08 4.24
C PRO A 334 -18.06 -0.95 3.85
N THR A 335 -17.73 -0.14 2.84
CA THR A 335 -18.67 0.85 2.27
C THR A 335 -19.90 0.18 1.67
N HIS A 336 -19.73 -0.92 0.93
CA HIS A 336 -20.86 -1.66 0.38
C HIS A 336 -21.69 -2.30 1.50
N ALA A 337 -21.04 -2.90 2.50
CA ALA A 337 -21.71 -3.46 3.69
C ALA A 337 -22.48 -2.37 4.46
N ALA A 338 -21.90 -1.18 4.67
CA ALA A 338 -22.53 -0.07 5.36
C ALA A 338 -23.74 0.49 4.58
N LEU A 339 -23.67 0.56 3.25
CA LEU A 339 -24.81 0.94 2.41
C LEU A 339 -25.93 -0.09 2.49
N GLN A 340 -25.62 -1.40 2.50
CA GLN A 340 -26.62 -2.45 2.71
C GLN A 340 -27.26 -2.34 4.10
N VAL A 341 -26.47 -2.10 5.15
CA VAL A 341 -26.94 -1.91 6.53
C VAL A 341 -27.85 -0.67 6.65
N ALA A 342 -27.44 0.46 6.07
CA ALA A 342 -28.24 1.69 6.07
C ALA A 342 -29.56 1.52 5.29
N ALA A 343 -29.52 0.81 4.16
CA ALA A 343 -30.73 0.49 3.40
C ALA A 343 -31.68 -0.46 4.15
N ALA A 344 -31.14 -1.33 5.02
CA ALA A 344 -31.88 -2.30 5.82
C ALA A 344 -32.13 -1.85 7.28
N GLN A 345 -31.92 -0.57 7.62
CA GLN A 345 -31.88 -0.08 9.02
C GLN A 345 -33.17 -0.36 9.82
N ASP A 346 -34.34 -0.36 9.16
CA ASP A 346 -35.64 -0.71 9.77
C ASP A 346 -35.77 -2.20 10.13
N GLN A 347 -35.03 -3.09 9.47
CA GLN A 347 -34.97 -4.51 9.83
C GLN A 347 -34.00 -4.72 11.00
N ILE A 348 -32.93 -3.93 11.06
CA ILE A 348 -31.84 -4.06 12.05
C ILE A 348 -32.24 -3.54 13.44
N ASN A 349 -32.90 -2.37 13.54
CA ASN A 349 -33.35 -1.80 14.81
C ASN A 349 -34.38 -2.66 15.58
N ARG A 350 -34.90 -3.75 14.97
CA ARG A 350 -35.79 -4.72 15.62
C ARG A 350 -35.04 -5.70 16.52
N PHE A 351 -33.73 -5.86 16.36
CA PHE A 351 -32.89 -6.68 17.23
C PHE A 351 -32.34 -5.81 18.37
N ALA A 352 -32.56 -6.23 19.63
CA ALA A 352 -32.03 -5.53 20.82
C ALA A 352 -30.56 -5.88 21.11
N ASP A 353 -30.10 -7.03 20.60
CA ASP A 353 -28.78 -7.59 20.84
C ASP A 353 -27.73 -6.98 19.90
N ARG A 354 -26.49 -6.79 20.38
CA ARG A 354 -25.35 -6.36 19.55
C ARG A 354 -24.74 -7.59 18.85
N LEU A 355 -24.93 -7.72 17.54
CA LEU A 355 -24.42 -8.82 16.70
C LEU A 355 -23.07 -8.45 16.04
N GLY A 356 -22.15 -9.41 15.95
CA GLY A 356 -20.84 -9.25 15.29
C GLY A 356 -20.51 -10.39 14.31
N ILE A 357 -19.31 -10.36 13.71
CA ILE A 357 -18.85 -11.37 12.71
C ILE A 357 -18.05 -12.55 13.31
N GLY A 358 -17.80 -12.54 14.63
CA GLY A 358 -17.11 -13.62 15.34
C GLY A 358 -17.89 -14.94 15.33
N ALA A 359 -17.20 -16.07 15.47
CA ALA A 359 -17.81 -17.41 15.41
C ALA A 359 -18.90 -17.63 16.48
N GLU A 360 -18.85 -16.91 17.59
CA GLU A 360 -19.83 -16.91 18.68
C GLU A 360 -21.14 -16.18 18.36
N HIS A 361 -21.09 -15.22 17.43
CA HIS A 361 -22.24 -14.46 16.93
C HIS A 361 -22.73 -15.00 15.59
N ARG A 362 -21.85 -15.72 14.90
CA ARG A 362 -22.27 -16.58 13.82
C ARG A 362 -23.33 -17.50 14.37
N ALA A 363 -24.40 -17.61 13.60
CA ALA A 363 -25.52 -18.43 13.93
C ALA A 363 -25.00 -19.89 14.01
N LEU A 364 -24.60 -20.33 15.21
CA LEU A 364 -24.23 -21.73 15.53
C LEU A 364 -25.41 -22.65 15.25
N PHE A 365 -26.57 -22.02 15.24
CA PHE A 365 -27.82 -22.48 14.74
C PHE A 365 -28.17 -21.53 13.58
N THR A 366 -28.52 -22.03 12.43
CA THR A 366 -29.05 -21.25 11.30
C THR A 366 -30.51 -20.86 11.59
N LEU A 367 -31.13 -20.04 10.74
CA LEU A 367 -32.60 -19.85 10.78
C LEU A 367 -33.29 -21.20 10.78
N GLN A 368 -32.65 -22.08 10.05
CA GLN A 368 -32.98 -23.47 10.04
C GLN A 368 -32.86 -24.07 11.42
N ASP A 369 -31.74 -24.10 12.12
CA ASP A 369 -31.69 -24.71 13.47
C ASP A 369 -32.70 -24.11 14.50
N ILE A 370 -33.06 -22.81 14.43
CA ILE A 370 -34.16 -22.27 15.26
C ILE A 370 -35.50 -22.85 14.85
N ILE A 371 -35.76 -22.86 13.54
CA ILE A 371 -36.91 -23.54 12.97
C ILE A 371 -36.87 -25.00 13.43
N ALA A 372 -35.71 -25.68 13.43
CA ALA A 372 -35.47 -27.05 13.82
C ALA A 372 -35.56 -27.30 15.34
N VAL A 373 -35.30 -26.34 16.23
CA VAL A 373 -35.50 -26.50 17.70
C VAL A 373 -36.95 -26.27 18.06
N ARG A 374 -37.59 -25.26 17.48
CA ARG A 374 -39.02 -25.00 17.68
C ARG A 374 -39.83 -26.13 17.11
N GLU A 375 -39.44 -26.56 15.92
CA GLU A 375 -39.90 -27.80 15.32
C GLU A 375 -39.55 -28.95 16.24
N ALA A 376 -38.29 -29.25 16.60
CA ALA A 376 -37.90 -30.38 17.48
C ALA A 376 -38.71 -30.45 18.78
N ARG A 377 -39.13 -29.32 19.34
CA ARG A 377 -39.93 -29.26 20.56
C ARG A 377 -41.43 -29.41 20.29
N LEU A 378 -41.96 -28.86 19.20
CA LEU A 378 -43.29 -29.21 18.65
C LEU A 378 -43.33 -30.63 18.12
N GLU A 379 -42.19 -31.23 17.87
CA GLU A 379 -41.98 -32.52 17.24
C GLU A 379 -41.81 -33.61 18.30
N LEU A 380 -40.99 -33.39 19.33
CA LEU A 380 -40.80 -34.32 20.46
C LEU A 380 -42.10 -34.58 21.21
N LYS A 381 -42.96 -33.57 21.42
CA LYS A 381 -44.26 -33.67 22.12
C LYS A 381 -44.22 -34.62 23.33
N ASP A 382 -44.86 -35.79 23.21
CA ASP A 382 -44.98 -36.83 24.23
C ASP A 382 -43.65 -37.55 24.56
N GLY A 383 -42.67 -37.43 23.67
CA GLY A 383 -41.29 -37.89 23.82
C GLY A 383 -40.51 -37.23 24.96
N LEU A 384 -41.00 -36.11 25.51
CA LEU A 384 -40.45 -35.51 26.75
C LEU A 384 -40.48 -36.47 27.94
N SER A 385 -41.41 -37.43 27.96
CA SER A 385 -41.54 -38.44 29.02
C SER A 385 -40.37 -39.42 29.11
N TYR A 386 -39.53 -39.48 28.08
CA TYR A 386 -38.34 -40.32 28.04
C TYR A 386 -37.08 -39.59 28.55
N LEU A 387 -37.20 -38.37 29.09
CA LEU A 387 -36.08 -37.58 29.60
C LEU A 387 -35.46 -38.24 30.85
N GLY A 388 -34.26 -38.83 30.69
CA GLY A 388 -33.54 -39.54 31.76
C GLY A 388 -33.71 -41.06 31.76
N HIS A 389 -34.53 -41.61 30.86
CA HIS A 389 -34.61 -43.05 30.62
C HIS A 389 -33.61 -43.49 29.54
N LYS A 390 -33.00 -44.66 29.73
CA LYS A 390 -32.28 -45.35 28.64
C LYS A 390 -33.32 -46.06 27.78
N VAL A 391 -33.72 -45.41 26.70
CA VAL A 391 -34.64 -45.98 25.71
C VAL A 391 -33.86 -47.01 24.89
N PRO A 392 -34.45 -48.18 24.60
CA PRO A 392 -33.81 -49.19 23.79
C PRO A 392 -33.47 -48.55 22.46
N GLN A 393 -32.19 -48.59 22.12
CA GLN A 393 -31.75 -47.96 20.91
C GLN A 393 -32.24 -48.83 19.78
N LEU A 394 -33.02 -48.25 18.88
CA LEU A 394 -33.56 -48.95 17.72
C LEU A 394 -32.46 -49.63 16.89
N ALA A 395 -31.22 -49.13 16.99
CA ALA A 395 -30.03 -49.65 16.31
C ALA A 395 -29.55 -51.01 16.83
N ASP A 396 -29.79 -51.30 18.09
CA ASP A 396 -29.43 -52.61 18.65
C ASP A 396 -30.37 -53.69 18.10
N PHE A 397 -31.49 -53.27 17.50
CA PHE A 397 -32.43 -54.12 16.81
C PHE A 397 -32.16 -54.16 15.31
N PRO A 398 -32.22 -55.36 14.72
CA PRO A 398 -32.37 -55.45 13.29
C PRO A 398 -33.60 -54.68 12.84
N ASP A 399 -33.49 -54.03 11.69
CA ASP A 399 -34.55 -53.15 11.23
C ASP A 399 -35.83 -53.93 10.91
N ALA A 400 -36.97 -53.25 10.84
CA ALA A 400 -38.27 -53.88 10.61
C ALA A 400 -38.32 -54.66 9.28
N GLN A 401 -37.46 -54.37 8.32
CA GLN A 401 -37.44 -55.01 7.01
C GLN A 401 -36.49 -56.18 7.00
N THR A 402 -35.32 -56.10 7.61
CA THR A 402 -34.54 -57.24 8.05
C THR A 402 -35.41 -58.11 8.93
N LEU A 403 -36.35 -57.56 9.69
CA LEU A 403 -37.26 -58.34 10.50
C LEU A 403 -38.40 -58.95 9.71
N ILE A 404 -38.97 -58.22 8.76
CA ILE A 404 -40.00 -58.69 7.84
C ILE A 404 -39.39 -59.63 6.81
N GLN A 405 -38.12 -59.48 6.45
CA GLN A 405 -37.30 -60.31 5.58
C GLN A 405 -36.81 -61.48 6.41
N VAL A 406 -36.49 -61.32 7.68
CA VAL A 406 -36.33 -62.45 8.58
C VAL A 406 -37.66 -63.19 8.64
N HIS A 407 -38.78 -62.50 8.80
CA HIS A 407 -40.09 -63.12 8.85
C HIS A 407 -40.52 -63.74 7.51
N GLN A 408 -40.27 -63.09 6.39
CA GLN A 408 -40.65 -63.45 5.03
C GLN A 408 -39.62 -64.36 4.40
N ASP A 409 -38.35 -64.33 4.78
CA ASP A 409 -37.35 -65.33 4.43
C ASP A 409 -37.67 -66.55 5.23
N LEU A 410 -37.94 -66.45 6.53
CA LEU A 410 -38.40 -67.61 7.30
C LEU A 410 -39.75 -68.13 6.78
N ALA A 411 -40.62 -67.28 6.21
CA ALA A 411 -41.88 -67.68 5.58
C ALA A 411 -41.77 -68.06 4.09
N GLN A 412 -40.85 -67.50 3.31
CA GLN A 412 -40.62 -67.73 1.87
C GLN A 412 -39.57 -68.80 1.66
N GLU A 413 -38.59 -68.98 2.52
CA GLU A 413 -37.80 -70.22 2.60
C GLU A 413 -38.78 -71.39 2.75
N SER A 414 -39.77 -71.23 3.64
CA SER A 414 -40.88 -72.17 3.83
C SER A 414 -41.76 -72.33 2.56
N GLN A 415 -41.91 -71.32 1.69
CA GLN A 415 -42.69 -71.38 0.42
C GLN A 415 -41.88 -71.64 -0.88
N LEU A 416 -40.60 -71.31 -0.98
CA LEU A 416 -39.72 -71.40 -2.18
C LEU A 416 -39.14 -72.81 -2.31
N GLN A 417 -38.88 -73.47 -1.18
CA GLN A 417 -38.69 -74.92 -1.12
C GLN A 417 -39.85 -75.68 -1.80
N HIS A 418 -41.03 -75.06 -1.91
CA HIS A 418 -42.20 -75.61 -2.59
C HIS A 418 -42.24 -75.37 -4.12
N LYS A 419 -41.64 -74.30 -4.67
CA LYS A 419 -41.70 -73.95 -6.12
C LYS A 419 -40.57 -74.56 -6.96
N GLU A 420 -39.38 -74.75 -6.40
CA GLU A 420 -38.29 -75.46 -7.09
C GLU A 420 -38.62 -76.94 -7.30
N SER A 421 -39.46 -77.52 -6.45
CA SER A 421 -40.02 -78.85 -6.72
C SER A 421 -40.91 -78.91 -7.97
N ILE A 422 -41.18 -77.80 -8.69
CA ILE A 422 -42.07 -77.75 -9.89
C ILE A 422 -41.54 -77.12 -11.23
N GLY A 423 -40.52 -76.22 -11.33
CA GLY A 423 -39.66 -76.00 -12.58
C GLY A 423 -39.62 -74.73 -13.51
N GLU A 424 -39.73 -73.44 -13.10
CA GLU A 424 -39.92 -72.22 -13.99
C GLU A 424 -38.73 -71.27 -14.44
N VAL A 425 -37.48 -71.32 -13.94
CA VAL A 425 -36.39 -70.30 -14.21
C VAL A 425 -35.13 -70.91 -14.89
N PRO A 426 -34.50 -70.27 -15.91
CA PRO A 426 -33.28 -70.78 -16.57
C PRO A 426 -32.08 -70.84 -15.63
N ARG A 427 -31.23 -71.83 -15.85
CA ARG A 427 -30.17 -72.16 -14.90
C ARG A 427 -28.91 -71.36 -15.19
N LEU A 428 -28.32 -70.83 -14.11
CA LEU A 428 -26.94 -70.39 -14.12
C LEU A 428 -26.03 -71.59 -14.44
N LEU A 429 -24.86 -71.34 -15.04
CA LEU A 429 -23.91 -72.40 -15.41
C LEU A 429 -23.62 -73.34 -14.22
N ASP A 430 -23.32 -72.77 -13.05
CA ASP A 430 -23.23 -73.45 -11.77
C ASP A 430 -23.38 -72.45 -10.59
N SER A 431 -23.45 -72.94 -9.36
CA SER A 431 -23.48 -72.12 -8.12
C SER A 431 -22.10 -72.02 -7.46
N SER A 432 -21.02 -72.17 -8.24
CA SER A 432 -19.67 -72.07 -7.70
C SER A 432 -19.30 -70.60 -7.43
N GLY A 433 -18.43 -70.37 -6.44
CA GLY A 433 -17.91 -69.04 -6.13
C GLY A 433 -17.39 -68.26 -7.35
N PRO A 434 -16.54 -68.86 -8.22
CA PRO A 434 -15.99 -68.16 -9.38
C PRO A 434 -17.03 -67.66 -10.39
N THR A 435 -18.07 -68.46 -10.68
CA THR A 435 -19.15 -68.07 -11.60
C THR A 435 -19.97 -66.91 -11.03
N LEU A 436 -20.20 -66.91 -9.70
CA LEU A 436 -20.92 -65.84 -9.01
C LEU A 436 -20.10 -64.55 -8.93
N GLU A 437 -18.79 -64.65 -8.69
CA GLU A 437 -17.86 -63.52 -8.73
C GLU A 437 -17.80 -62.89 -10.13
N GLN A 438 -17.74 -63.72 -11.18
CA GLN A 438 -17.76 -63.24 -12.57
C GLN A 438 -19.09 -62.53 -12.89
N ALA A 439 -20.23 -63.05 -12.40
CA ALA A 439 -21.53 -62.41 -12.55
C ALA A 439 -21.61 -61.06 -11.83
N GLN A 440 -21.03 -60.95 -10.63
CA GLN A 440 -20.98 -59.70 -9.88
C GLN A 440 -20.06 -58.67 -10.57
N ALA A 441 -18.88 -59.08 -11.05
CA ALA A 441 -17.94 -58.19 -11.73
C ALA A 441 -18.51 -57.60 -13.04
N LEU A 442 -19.24 -58.42 -13.81
CA LEU A 442 -19.90 -57.94 -15.02
C LEU A 442 -21.00 -56.92 -14.71
N LEU A 443 -21.73 -57.08 -13.60
CA LEU A 443 -22.75 -56.12 -13.18
C LEU A 443 -22.14 -54.72 -12.93
N GLU A 444 -20.92 -54.67 -12.36
CA GLU A 444 -20.20 -53.40 -12.14
C GLU A 444 -19.71 -52.76 -13.44
N HIS A 445 -19.15 -53.57 -14.35
CA HIS A 445 -18.70 -53.08 -15.66
C HIS A 445 -19.84 -52.40 -16.44
N ILE A 446 -21.05 -52.97 -16.37
CA ILE A 446 -22.24 -52.43 -17.01
C ILE A 446 -22.60 -51.05 -16.42
N GLY A 447 -22.46 -50.87 -15.11
CA GLY A 447 -22.73 -49.60 -14.43
C GLY A 447 -21.78 -48.46 -14.84
N HIS A 448 -20.47 -48.71 -14.91
CA HIS A 448 -19.48 -47.67 -15.28
C HIS A 448 -19.73 -47.09 -16.68
N LEU A 449 -20.08 -47.98 -17.60
CA LEU A 449 -20.37 -47.59 -18.96
C LEU A 449 -21.60 -46.66 -19.04
N GLN A 450 -22.66 -46.97 -18.30
CA GLN A 450 -23.86 -46.14 -18.24
C GLN A 450 -23.56 -44.74 -17.66
N ALA A 451 -22.67 -44.65 -16.68
CA ALA A 451 -22.30 -43.37 -16.06
C ALA A 451 -21.51 -42.47 -17.02
N LEU A 452 -20.48 -43.01 -17.68
CA LEU A 452 -19.63 -42.23 -18.57
C LEU A 452 -20.42 -41.66 -19.77
N ARG A 453 -21.38 -42.44 -20.31
CA ARG A 453 -22.32 -41.97 -21.33
C ARG A 453 -23.13 -40.76 -20.86
N THR A 454 -23.50 -40.75 -19.59
CA THR A 454 -24.28 -39.65 -19.00
C THR A 454 -23.46 -38.36 -18.91
N THR A 455 -22.21 -38.44 -18.43
CA THR A 455 -21.32 -37.26 -18.24
C THR A 455 -21.03 -36.53 -19.54
N ILE A 456 -20.68 -37.29 -20.58
CA ILE A 456 -20.39 -36.74 -21.90
C ILE A 456 -21.62 -35.99 -22.46
N THR A 457 -22.81 -36.55 -22.24
CA THR A 457 -24.08 -35.94 -22.67
C THR A 457 -24.39 -34.66 -21.88
N ALA A 458 -24.02 -34.60 -20.61
CA ALA A 458 -24.33 -33.48 -19.71
C ALA A 458 -23.50 -32.21 -19.99
N ALA A 459 -22.28 -32.32 -20.52
CA ALA A 459 -21.42 -31.16 -20.79
C ALA A 459 -22.01 -30.17 -21.82
N GLN A 460 -23.02 -30.61 -22.60
CA GLN A 460 -23.79 -29.82 -23.59
C GLN A 460 -22.94 -28.99 -24.57
N GLN A 461 -21.70 -29.38 -24.82
CA GLN A 461 -20.84 -28.73 -25.78
C GLN A 461 -21.20 -29.19 -27.19
N GLY A 462 -21.54 -28.25 -28.07
CA GLY A 462 -22.05 -28.55 -29.41
C GLY A 462 -21.10 -29.35 -30.31
N TRP A 463 -19.82 -29.45 -29.96
CA TRP A 463 -18.81 -30.19 -30.73
C TRP A 463 -18.70 -31.68 -30.34
N VAL A 464 -19.22 -32.09 -29.18
CA VAL A 464 -19.02 -33.44 -28.59
C VAL A 464 -19.67 -34.58 -29.40
N PRO A 465 -20.97 -34.53 -29.78
CA PRO A 465 -21.57 -35.62 -30.58
C PRO A 465 -20.89 -35.80 -31.93
N THR A 466 -20.46 -34.70 -32.54
CA THR A 466 -19.72 -34.70 -33.81
C THR A 466 -18.33 -35.34 -33.62
N MET A 467 -17.68 -35.09 -32.48
CA MET A 467 -16.42 -35.74 -32.11
C MET A 467 -16.58 -37.26 -31.89
N GLN A 468 -17.63 -37.70 -31.19
CA GLN A 468 -17.94 -39.14 -31.00
C GLN A 468 -18.11 -39.88 -32.34
N ALA A 469 -18.90 -39.30 -33.24
CA ALA A 469 -19.08 -39.85 -34.58
C ALA A 469 -17.79 -39.84 -35.41
N TRP A 470 -16.96 -38.82 -35.24
CA TRP A 470 -15.67 -38.72 -35.91
C TRP A 470 -14.67 -39.78 -35.40
N LEU A 471 -14.59 -40.01 -34.08
CA LEU A 471 -13.71 -41.01 -33.47
C LEU A 471 -14.07 -42.45 -33.89
N MET A 472 -15.38 -42.77 -33.98
CA MET A 472 -15.83 -44.07 -34.52
C MET A 472 -15.36 -44.31 -35.97
N ARG A 473 -15.03 -43.26 -36.72
CA ARG A 473 -14.64 -43.33 -38.14
C ARG A 473 -13.14 -43.14 -38.38
N ASN A 474 -12.46 -42.33 -37.57
CA ASN A 474 -11.11 -41.81 -37.82
C ASN A 474 -10.17 -42.00 -36.63
N ALA A 475 -10.22 -43.15 -35.95
CA ALA A 475 -9.46 -43.41 -34.72
C ALA A 475 -7.93 -43.27 -34.81
N ASN A 476 -7.32 -43.16 -36.01
CA ASN A 476 -5.88 -43.02 -36.22
C ASN A 476 -5.58 -41.84 -37.18
N ASN A 477 -5.19 -40.68 -36.67
CA ASN A 477 -4.88 -39.50 -37.48
C ASN A 477 -3.69 -38.71 -36.89
N ASP A 478 -2.72 -38.32 -37.73
CA ASP A 478 -1.53 -37.53 -37.34
C ASP A 478 -1.89 -36.18 -36.68
N VAL A 479 -3.08 -35.64 -36.99
CA VAL A 479 -3.62 -34.42 -36.36
C VAL A 479 -3.83 -34.60 -34.84
N LEU A 480 -4.22 -35.79 -34.37
CA LEU A 480 -4.39 -36.06 -32.93
C LEU A 480 -3.07 -35.97 -32.17
N ALA A 481 -1.97 -36.46 -32.77
CA ALA A 481 -0.65 -36.39 -32.15
C ALA A 481 -0.15 -34.94 -32.02
N LEU A 482 -0.42 -34.09 -33.02
CA LEU A 482 -0.12 -32.66 -32.96
C LEU A 482 -0.94 -31.96 -31.86
N PHE A 483 -2.21 -32.33 -31.71
CA PHE A 483 -3.07 -31.79 -30.66
C PHE A 483 -2.56 -32.19 -29.27
N ASP A 484 -2.19 -33.46 -29.07
CA ASP A 484 -1.66 -33.94 -27.79
C ASP A 484 -0.38 -33.19 -27.37
N SER A 485 0.51 -32.84 -28.30
CA SER A 485 1.67 -32.00 -27.98
C SER A 485 1.28 -30.59 -27.56
N LEU A 486 0.27 -29.98 -28.20
CA LEU A 486 -0.18 -28.64 -27.86
C LEU A 486 -0.86 -28.59 -26.48
N LYS A 487 -1.58 -29.65 -26.10
CA LYS A 487 -2.24 -29.76 -24.78
C LYS A 487 -1.23 -29.48 -23.65
N VAL A 488 -0.10 -30.16 -23.69
CA VAL A 488 0.96 -30.09 -22.68
C VAL A 488 1.52 -28.66 -22.58
N GLU A 489 1.85 -28.02 -23.70
CA GLU A 489 2.41 -26.66 -23.70
C GLU A 489 1.45 -25.59 -23.10
N ILE A 490 0.14 -25.75 -23.34
CA ILE A 490 -0.90 -24.87 -22.78
C ILE A 490 -1.01 -25.06 -21.26
N GLU A 491 -1.04 -26.30 -20.80
CA GLU A 491 -1.13 -26.62 -19.37
C GLU A 491 0.09 -26.10 -18.60
N ASP A 492 1.29 -26.27 -19.15
CA ASP A 492 2.54 -25.78 -18.56
C ASP A 492 2.58 -24.24 -18.46
N THR A 493 2.18 -23.54 -19.52
CA THR A 493 2.14 -22.06 -19.53
C THR A 493 1.12 -21.52 -18.54
N LEU A 494 -0.05 -22.17 -18.44
CA LEU A 494 -1.09 -21.79 -17.50
C LEU A 494 -0.63 -21.94 -16.04
N ALA A 495 0.20 -22.94 -15.73
CA ALA A 495 0.75 -23.13 -14.40
C ALA A 495 1.63 -21.93 -13.95
N GLY A 496 2.41 -21.35 -14.86
CA GLY A 496 3.28 -20.19 -14.60
C GLY A 496 2.54 -18.89 -14.27
N ARG A 497 1.27 -18.75 -14.70
CA ARG A 497 0.43 -17.56 -14.45
C ARG A 497 0.31 -17.20 -12.97
N LYS A 498 0.40 -18.19 -12.07
CA LYS A 498 0.25 -18.01 -10.60
C LYS A 498 1.18 -16.95 -10.03
N ALA A 499 2.43 -16.86 -10.53
CA ALA A 499 3.41 -15.88 -10.04
C ALA A 499 2.94 -14.43 -10.28
N PHE A 500 2.28 -14.17 -11.40
CA PHE A 500 1.80 -12.84 -11.77
C PHE A 500 0.44 -12.48 -11.16
N VAL A 501 -0.32 -13.48 -10.73
CA VAL A 501 -1.52 -13.26 -9.91
C VAL A 501 -1.12 -12.88 -8.49
N ALA A 502 -0.11 -13.56 -7.92
CA ALA A 502 0.35 -13.28 -6.55
C ALA A 502 1.01 -11.91 -6.41
N ARG A 503 1.75 -11.49 -7.46
CA ARG A 503 2.42 -10.19 -7.50
C ARG A 503 2.04 -9.48 -8.80
N PRO A 504 0.92 -8.74 -8.83
CA PRO A 504 0.42 -8.12 -10.05
C PRO A 504 1.35 -7.04 -10.57
N VAL A 505 1.55 -7.09 -11.89
CA VAL A 505 2.26 -6.07 -12.67
C VAL A 505 1.21 -5.34 -13.50
N SER A 506 1.12 -4.02 -13.34
CA SER A 506 0.26 -3.19 -14.19
C SER A 506 1.08 -2.47 -15.24
N LEU A 507 0.67 -2.68 -16.49
CA LEU A 507 1.24 -2.05 -17.67
C LEU A 507 0.09 -1.30 -18.36
N PRO A 508 -0.07 0.00 -18.13
CA PRO A 508 -1.20 0.77 -18.67
C PRO A 508 -1.01 1.12 -20.17
N PHE A 509 -0.21 0.33 -20.89
CA PHE A 509 0.10 0.51 -22.30
C PHE A 509 0.24 -0.84 -22.99
N GLU A 510 0.03 -0.83 -24.29
CA GLU A 510 0.15 -2.03 -25.11
C GLU A 510 1.62 -2.36 -25.40
N LEU A 511 2.07 -3.50 -24.87
CA LEU A 511 3.47 -3.94 -24.92
C LEU A 511 4.08 -3.92 -26.33
N HIS A 512 3.30 -4.31 -27.34
CA HIS A 512 3.77 -4.43 -28.72
C HIS A 512 3.97 -3.08 -29.44
N THR A 513 3.53 -1.97 -28.84
CA THR A 513 3.63 -0.62 -29.43
C THR A 513 4.84 0.18 -28.92
N GLN A 514 5.55 -0.31 -27.90
CA GLN A 514 6.60 0.44 -27.20
C GLN A 514 7.92 -0.35 -27.09
N PRO A 515 8.63 -0.61 -28.20
CA PRO A 515 9.85 -1.43 -28.20
C PRO A 515 10.99 -0.83 -27.36
N GLU A 516 11.09 0.50 -27.31
CA GLU A 516 12.10 1.18 -26.49
C GLU A 516 11.84 1.03 -24.98
N VAL A 517 10.57 0.96 -24.56
CA VAL A 517 10.18 0.75 -23.16
C VAL A 517 10.46 -0.70 -22.76
N LEU A 518 10.21 -1.67 -23.64
CA LEU A 518 10.59 -3.07 -23.42
C LEU A 518 12.10 -3.23 -23.22
N ALA A 519 12.90 -2.65 -24.11
CA ALA A 519 14.36 -2.66 -23.98
C ALA A 519 14.83 -1.95 -22.70
N ALA A 520 14.11 -0.93 -22.24
CA ALA A 520 14.39 -0.27 -20.98
C ALA A 520 14.02 -1.11 -19.76
N ILE A 521 12.91 -1.85 -19.79
CA ILE A 521 12.56 -2.85 -18.76
C ILE A 521 13.65 -3.92 -18.68
N ASP A 522 14.13 -4.41 -19.83
CA ASP A 522 15.22 -5.39 -19.89
C ASP A 522 16.52 -4.84 -19.29
N ASN A 523 16.84 -3.56 -19.57
CA ASN A 523 18.02 -2.91 -19.00
C ASN A 523 17.88 -2.71 -17.48
N LEU A 524 16.72 -2.27 -17.01
CA LEU A 524 16.44 -2.04 -15.59
C LEU A 524 16.44 -3.33 -14.79
N ALA A 525 15.92 -4.43 -15.35
CA ALA A 525 15.99 -5.76 -14.75
C ALA A 525 17.44 -6.25 -14.57
N GLN A 526 18.39 -5.67 -15.30
CA GLN A 526 19.83 -5.98 -15.22
C GLN A 526 20.63 -4.96 -14.39
N GLY A 527 19.97 -4.05 -13.67
CA GLY A 527 20.61 -2.99 -12.88
C GLY A 527 21.32 -1.92 -13.72
N ARG A 528 21.01 -1.85 -15.03
CA ARG A 528 21.60 -0.86 -15.95
C ARG A 528 20.70 0.36 -16.09
N ARG A 529 21.34 1.47 -16.43
CA ARG A 529 20.69 2.75 -16.77
C ARG A 529 19.63 2.48 -17.87
N PRO A 530 18.32 2.81 -17.69
CA PRO A 530 17.24 2.37 -18.58
C PRO A 530 17.45 2.74 -20.05
N PHE A 531 18.07 3.90 -20.29
CA PHE A 531 18.29 4.45 -21.62
C PHE A 531 19.78 4.74 -21.98
N GLY A 532 20.74 4.31 -21.15
CA GLY A 532 22.18 4.55 -21.36
C GLY A 532 22.61 6.02 -21.55
N LEU A 533 23.78 6.26 -22.15
CA LEU A 533 24.33 7.61 -22.42
C LEU A 533 23.43 8.48 -23.32
N SER A 534 22.55 7.85 -24.11
CA SER A 534 21.55 8.53 -24.96
C SER A 534 20.38 9.16 -24.17
N GLY A 535 20.34 9.00 -22.84
CA GLY A 535 19.29 9.51 -21.97
C GLY A 535 19.49 10.94 -21.44
N LEU A 536 20.63 11.58 -21.74
CA LEU A 536 20.99 12.92 -21.27
C LEU A 536 20.33 14.06 -22.10
N ILE A 537 19.81 13.77 -23.30
CA ILE A 537 19.05 14.71 -24.13
C ILE A 537 17.85 13.98 -24.75
N GLY A 538 16.62 14.38 -24.41
CA GLY A 538 15.43 14.08 -25.23
C GLY A 538 14.72 12.71 -25.13
N LYS A 539 14.52 12.12 -23.93
CA LYS A 539 13.69 10.89 -23.72
C LYS A 539 12.59 11.06 -22.65
N GLY A 540 11.82 12.14 -22.74
CA GLY A 540 10.81 12.48 -21.73
C GLY A 540 9.62 11.52 -21.68
N SER A 541 9.05 11.15 -22.84
CA SER A 541 7.82 10.35 -22.91
C SER A 541 8.02 8.88 -22.54
N GLN A 542 9.14 8.26 -22.93
CA GLN A 542 9.46 6.88 -22.56
C GLN A 542 9.78 6.77 -21.06
N LYS A 543 10.43 7.78 -20.48
CA LYS A 543 10.61 7.87 -19.02
C LYS A 543 9.26 7.96 -18.31
N GLN A 544 8.33 8.76 -18.84
CA GLN A 544 6.96 8.81 -18.32
C GLN A 544 6.23 7.46 -18.39
N LEU A 545 6.40 6.69 -19.46
CA LEU A 545 5.81 5.35 -19.58
C LEU A 545 6.45 4.33 -18.63
N LEU A 546 7.76 4.39 -18.40
CA LEU A 546 8.38 3.56 -17.37
C LEU A 546 7.89 3.95 -15.97
N ASP A 547 7.69 5.24 -15.73
CA ASP A 547 7.16 5.78 -14.49
C ASP A 547 5.70 5.38 -14.21
N THR A 548 4.93 4.94 -15.22
CA THR A 548 3.56 4.42 -15.02
C THR A 548 3.52 2.93 -14.73
N ILE A 549 4.63 2.21 -14.91
CA ILE A 549 4.71 0.79 -14.55
C ILE A 549 4.65 0.70 -13.04
N VAL A 550 3.74 -0.14 -12.55
CA VAL A 550 3.62 -0.41 -11.12
C VAL A 550 3.63 -1.89 -10.83
N VAL A 551 4.38 -2.25 -9.81
CA VAL A 551 4.36 -3.57 -9.17
C VAL A 551 3.72 -3.36 -7.80
N LEU A 552 2.62 -4.06 -7.52
CA LEU A 552 1.86 -3.86 -6.27
C LEU A 552 1.47 -2.39 -6.03
N GLY A 553 1.11 -1.67 -7.09
CA GLY A 553 0.68 -0.27 -7.00
C GLY A 553 1.79 0.76 -6.77
N SER A 554 3.03 0.32 -6.60
CA SER A 554 4.21 1.20 -6.41
C SER A 554 5.13 1.14 -7.63
N LYS A 555 5.87 2.21 -7.88
CA LYS A 555 6.92 2.20 -8.90
C LYS A 555 7.99 1.16 -8.52
N PRO A 556 8.53 0.39 -9.48
CA PRO A 556 9.65 -0.50 -9.22
C PRO A 556 10.83 0.25 -8.60
N GLN A 557 11.33 -0.22 -7.47
CA GLN A 557 12.43 0.42 -6.74
C GLN A 557 13.72 -0.38 -6.87
N SER A 558 13.60 -1.71 -6.96
CA SER A 558 14.74 -2.63 -7.04
C SER A 558 14.90 -3.31 -8.41
N ASP A 559 16.10 -3.83 -8.68
CA ASP A 559 16.36 -4.70 -9.83
C ASP A 559 15.44 -5.94 -9.85
N GLN A 560 15.03 -6.43 -8.67
CA GLN A 560 14.11 -7.57 -8.55
C GLN A 560 12.69 -7.21 -8.99
N ASP A 561 12.25 -5.98 -8.77
CA ASP A 561 10.94 -5.50 -9.24
C ASP A 561 10.92 -5.47 -10.77
N TRP A 562 11.99 -4.96 -11.36
CA TRP A 562 12.13 -4.92 -12.82
C TRP A 562 12.25 -6.31 -13.45
N ALA A 563 12.96 -7.25 -12.81
CA ALA A 563 13.00 -8.64 -13.26
C ALA A 563 11.61 -9.31 -13.25
N HIS A 564 10.77 -9.00 -12.25
CA HIS A 564 9.40 -9.50 -12.17
C HIS A 564 8.50 -8.91 -13.27
N VAL A 565 8.64 -7.61 -13.55
CA VAL A 565 7.96 -6.94 -14.67
C VAL A 565 8.34 -7.61 -16.00
N GLN A 566 9.62 -7.87 -16.23
CA GLN A 566 10.12 -8.55 -17.43
C GLN A 566 9.48 -9.94 -17.59
N GLY A 567 9.42 -10.73 -16.52
CA GLY A 567 8.78 -12.04 -16.53
C GLY A 567 7.31 -12.00 -16.97
N PHE A 568 6.57 -10.99 -16.49
CA PHE A 568 5.15 -10.84 -16.84
C PHE A 568 4.95 -10.53 -18.33
N VAL A 569 5.82 -9.70 -18.91
CA VAL A 569 5.81 -9.38 -20.33
C VAL A 569 6.03 -10.63 -21.18
N HIS A 570 7.01 -11.47 -20.83
CA HIS A 570 7.26 -12.72 -21.54
C HIS A 570 6.08 -13.69 -21.48
N PHE A 571 5.44 -13.81 -20.32
CA PHE A 571 4.25 -14.65 -20.15
C PHE A 571 3.09 -14.22 -21.07
N GLN A 572 2.81 -12.92 -21.17
CA GLN A 572 1.76 -12.42 -22.06
C GLN A 572 2.08 -12.72 -23.54
N GLN A 573 3.32 -12.54 -23.97
CA GLN A 573 3.73 -12.82 -25.35
C GLN A 573 3.64 -14.32 -25.69
N HIS A 574 4.06 -15.20 -24.79
CA HIS A 574 4.03 -16.65 -25.02
C HIS A 574 2.60 -17.21 -25.09
N SER A 575 1.73 -16.80 -24.15
CA SER A 575 0.33 -17.25 -24.11
C SER A 575 -0.42 -16.94 -25.41
N ARG A 576 -0.19 -15.76 -25.98
CA ARG A 576 -0.74 -15.36 -27.27
C ARG A 576 -0.31 -16.29 -28.41
N THR A 577 0.94 -16.75 -28.41
CA THR A 577 1.46 -17.64 -29.46
C THR A 577 0.78 -19.03 -29.40
N LEU A 578 0.54 -19.55 -28.20
CA LEU A 578 -0.11 -20.86 -28.02
C LEU A 578 -1.57 -20.85 -28.51
N LEU A 579 -2.32 -19.79 -28.22
CA LEU A 579 -3.72 -19.69 -28.64
C LEU A 579 -3.87 -19.55 -30.17
N LEU A 580 -2.90 -18.92 -30.84
CA LEU A 580 -2.85 -18.90 -32.29
C LEU A 580 -2.61 -20.31 -32.89
N ARG A 581 -1.78 -21.14 -32.25
CA ARG A 581 -1.58 -22.55 -32.66
C ARG A 581 -2.82 -23.41 -32.44
N TRP A 582 -3.54 -23.21 -31.32
CA TRP A 582 -4.81 -23.88 -31.07
C TRP A 582 -5.82 -23.63 -32.18
N ASN A 583 -6.02 -22.36 -32.55
CA ASN A 583 -6.96 -21.99 -33.59
C ASN A 583 -6.60 -22.56 -34.97
N ALA A 584 -5.32 -22.78 -35.25
CA ALA A 584 -4.90 -23.45 -36.47
C ALA A 584 -5.32 -24.93 -36.50
N LEU A 585 -5.24 -25.65 -35.37
CA LEU A 585 -5.71 -27.04 -35.27
C LEU A 585 -7.24 -27.15 -35.30
N ALA A 586 -7.94 -26.18 -34.73
CA ALA A 586 -9.41 -26.14 -34.76
C ALA A 586 -10.01 -26.04 -36.18
N ALA A 587 -9.20 -25.76 -37.20
CA ALA A 587 -9.63 -25.85 -38.61
C ALA A 587 -9.68 -27.29 -39.15
N GLU A 588 -8.90 -28.23 -38.60
CA GLU A 588 -8.78 -29.62 -39.08
C GLU A 588 -9.58 -30.61 -38.23
N MET A 589 -9.87 -30.26 -36.98
CA MET A 589 -10.63 -31.07 -36.03
C MET A 589 -11.71 -30.20 -35.38
N PRO A 590 -12.87 -30.77 -35.02
CA PRO A 590 -14.00 -30.00 -34.51
C PRO A 590 -13.76 -29.52 -33.07
N LEU A 591 -12.84 -28.59 -32.89
CA LEU A 591 -12.47 -27.93 -31.63
C LEU A 591 -13.05 -26.50 -31.57
N PRO A 592 -13.18 -25.90 -30.37
CA PRO A 592 -13.57 -24.49 -30.21
C PRO A 592 -12.45 -23.51 -30.63
N LEU A 593 -12.81 -22.25 -30.94
CA LEU A 593 -11.88 -21.15 -31.29
C LEU A 593 -11.75 -20.11 -30.15
N PHE A 594 -10.58 -19.49 -29.97
CA PHE A 594 -10.29 -18.50 -28.91
C PHE A 594 -9.64 -17.19 -29.41
N GLU A 595 -9.77 -16.09 -28.67
CA GLU A 595 -9.03 -14.84 -28.96
C GLU A 595 -7.55 -14.94 -28.55
N ALA A 596 -6.67 -14.19 -29.22
CA ALA A 596 -5.21 -14.25 -29.02
C ALA A 596 -4.75 -13.40 -27.82
N ASP A 597 -5.35 -13.66 -26.66
CA ASP A 597 -5.13 -12.98 -25.39
C ASP A 597 -4.79 -14.01 -24.30
N ALA A 598 -3.80 -13.69 -23.45
CA ALA A 598 -3.38 -14.55 -22.34
C ALA A 598 -4.52 -14.90 -21.37
N GLU A 599 -5.58 -14.08 -21.28
CA GLU A 599 -6.75 -14.39 -20.45
C GLU A 599 -7.56 -15.60 -20.92
N GLN A 600 -7.46 -16.00 -22.20
CA GLN A 600 -8.22 -17.11 -22.78
C GLN A 600 -7.60 -18.50 -22.55
N LEU A 601 -6.35 -18.56 -22.06
CA LEU A 601 -5.63 -19.82 -21.84
C LEU A 601 -6.38 -20.84 -20.95
N PRO A 602 -7.09 -20.45 -19.86
CA PRO A 602 -7.86 -21.38 -19.04
C PRO A 602 -9.09 -21.99 -19.73
N ALA A 603 -9.61 -21.37 -20.80
CA ALA A 603 -10.74 -21.92 -21.55
C ALA A 603 -10.28 -23.04 -22.49
N ALA A 604 -9.10 -22.90 -23.10
CA ALA A 604 -8.50 -23.95 -23.91
C ALA A 604 -8.21 -25.22 -23.10
N ALA A 605 -7.68 -25.09 -21.88
CA ALA A 605 -7.44 -26.22 -20.98
C ALA A 605 -8.71 -27.04 -20.68
N ARG A 606 -9.86 -26.39 -20.48
CA ARG A 606 -11.13 -27.10 -20.23
C ARG A 606 -11.64 -27.90 -21.43
N ALA A 607 -11.38 -27.43 -22.65
CA ALA A 607 -11.76 -28.16 -23.86
C ALA A 607 -10.94 -29.46 -24.03
N ILE A 608 -9.72 -29.50 -23.49
CA ILE A 608 -8.85 -30.68 -23.50
C ILE A 608 -9.45 -31.81 -22.66
N GLU A 609 -9.86 -31.51 -21.43
CA GLU A 609 -10.41 -32.51 -20.50
C GLU A 609 -11.62 -33.27 -21.08
N GLN A 610 -12.50 -32.55 -21.76
CA GLN A 610 -13.71 -33.11 -22.37
C GLN A 610 -13.41 -34.08 -23.52
N PHE A 611 -12.34 -33.83 -24.28
CA PHE A 611 -11.95 -34.72 -25.36
C PHE A 611 -11.54 -36.10 -24.82
N ASP A 612 -10.80 -36.14 -23.71
CA ASP A 612 -10.28 -37.38 -23.13
C ASP A 612 -11.39 -38.28 -22.57
N ASP A 613 -12.49 -37.71 -22.06
CA ASP A 613 -13.67 -38.46 -21.61
C ASP A 613 -14.32 -39.27 -22.72
N ILE A 614 -14.44 -38.67 -23.89
CA ILE A 614 -15.11 -39.29 -25.04
C ILE A 614 -14.38 -40.56 -25.48
N VAL A 615 -13.05 -40.51 -25.52
CA VAL A 615 -12.21 -41.65 -25.93
C VAL A 615 -12.34 -42.84 -24.97
N ARG A 616 -12.58 -42.59 -23.68
CA ARG A 616 -12.72 -43.66 -22.69
C ARG A 616 -14.00 -44.47 -22.89
N ALA A 617 -15.13 -43.84 -23.24
CA ALA A 617 -16.43 -44.51 -23.31
C ALA A 617 -16.49 -45.65 -24.31
N GLU A 618 -15.92 -45.44 -25.50
CA GLU A 618 -15.95 -46.39 -26.61
C GLU A 618 -15.31 -47.75 -26.22
N ARG A 619 -14.25 -47.73 -25.43
CA ARG A 619 -13.52 -48.95 -25.02
C ARG A 619 -14.34 -49.86 -24.12
N TRP A 620 -15.18 -49.31 -23.24
CA TRP A 620 -15.93 -50.10 -22.26
C TRP A 620 -17.07 -50.90 -22.88
N GLU A 621 -17.73 -50.35 -23.91
CA GLU A 621 -18.85 -51.00 -24.60
C GLU A 621 -18.47 -52.33 -25.22
N THR A 622 -17.27 -52.38 -25.80
CA THR A 622 -16.75 -53.58 -26.47
C THR A 622 -16.59 -54.75 -25.50
N ARG A 623 -16.26 -54.49 -24.24
CA ARG A 623 -15.99 -55.51 -23.24
C ARG A 623 -17.27 -56.18 -22.73
N ALA A 624 -18.29 -55.41 -22.34
CA ALA A 624 -19.50 -55.92 -21.70
C ALA A 624 -20.26 -56.96 -22.55
N GLN A 625 -20.29 -56.76 -23.87
CA GLN A 625 -20.95 -57.66 -24.81
C GLN A 625 -20.35 -59.08 -24.84
N THR A 626 -19.06 -59.22 -24.51
CA THR A 626 -18.36 -60.50 -24.54
C THR A 626 -18.63 -61.33 -23.28
N GLU A 627 -18.62 -60.69 -22.12
CA GLU A 627 -18.77 -61.35 -20.81
C GLU A 627 -20.20 -61.92 -20.62
N LEU A 628 -21.25 -61.22 -21.05
CA LEU A 628 -22.65 -61.68 -20.93
C LEU A 628 -22.93 -63.02 -21.64
N ARG A 629 -22.27 -63.27 -22.78
CA ARG A 629 -22.45 -64.53 -23.55
C ARG A 629 -21.94 -65.76 -22.80
N GLN A 630 -20.97 -65.60 -21.91
CA GLN A 630 -20.32 -66.70 -21.22
C GLN A 630 -21.14 -67.20 -20.03
N LEU A 631 -21.72 -66.28 -19.26
CA LEU A 631 -22.49 -66.61 -18.04
C LEU A 631 -23.88 -67.19 -18.33
N LEU A 632 -24.46 -66.81 -19.48
CA LEU A 632 -25.81 -67.19 -19.88
C LEU A 632 -25.79 -67.80 -21.30
N PRO A 633 -25.21 -69.00 -21.48
CA PRO A 633 -25.01 -69.59 -22.81
C PRO A 633 -26.32 -69.88 -23.57
N GLU A 634 -27.43 -70.08 -22.84
CA GLU A 634 -28.75 -70.37 -23.42
C GLU A 634 -29.57 -69.08 -23.71
N TRP A 635 -28.97 -67.88 -23.61
CA TRP A 635 -29.66 -66.58 -23.76
C TRP A 635 -29.29 -65.82 -25.07
N PRO A 636 -30.12 -65.86 -26.13
CA PRO A 636 -29.74 -65.36 -27.47
C PRO A 636 -29.77 -63.81 -27.68
N GLN A 637 -30.36 -63.03 -26.78
CA GLN A 637 -30.64 -61.59 -26.97
C GLN A 637 -29.41 -60.66 -26.94
N VAL A 638 -28.27 -61.11 -26.40
CA VAL A 638 -27.04 -60.32 -26.15
C VAL A 638 -26.36 -59.69 -27.38
N ASN A 639 -26.72 -60.08 -28.61
CA ASN A 639 -26.05 -59.60 -29.83
C ASN A 639 -26.33 -58.13 -30.19
N ASN A 640 -27.40 -57.51 -29.68
CA ASN A 640 -27.87 -56.18 -30.12
C ASN A 640 -27.42 -54.99 -29.23
N LEU A 641 -26.44 -55.18 -28.35
CA LEU A 641 -26.09 -54.25 -27.26
C LEU A 641 -25.62 -52.83 -27.68
N ARG A 642 -24.90 -52.68 -28.81
CA ARG A 642 -24.39 -51.36 -29.26
C ARG A 642 -25.46 -50.49 -29.91
N THR A 643 -26.54 -51.12 -30.36
CA THR A 643 -27.60 -50.48 -31.15
C THR A 643 -28.90 -50.32 -30.39
N ASP A 644 -29.15 -51.21 -29.40
CA ASP A 644 -30.34 -51.18 -28.55
C ASP A 644 -29.93 -51.10 -27.08
N GLU A 645 -30.32 -50.00 -26.47
CA GLU A 645 -30.02 -49.68 -25.07
C GLU A 645 -30.72 -50.63 -24.08
N ALA A 646 -31.86 -51.25 -24.44
CA ALA A 646 -32.67 -52.05 -23.51
C ALA A 646 -32.08 -53.43 -23.20
N VAL A 647 -31.28 -53.98 -24.12
CA VAL A 647 -30.71 -55.33 -23.99
C VAL A 647 -29.76 -55.43 -22.79
N LEU A 648 -29.04 -54.35 -22.51
CA LEU A 648 -28.14 -54.27 -21.37
C LEU A 648 -28.87 -54.48 -20.03
N GLY A 649 -30.11 -54.01 -19.91
CA GLY A 649 -30.91 -54.11 -18.68
C GLY A 649 -31.55 -55.48 -18.43
N GLN A 650 -31.85 -56.25 -19.48
CA GLN A 650 -32.43 -57.60 -19.30
C GLN A 650 -31.43 -58.59 -18.70
N GLY A 651 -30.16 -58.51 -19.13
CA GLY A 651 -29.10 -59.39 -18.64
C GLY A 651 -28.82 -59.16 -17.15
N GLU A 652 -28.93 -57.92 -16.70
CA GLU A 652 -28.82 -57.54 -15.30
C GLU A 652 -29.87 -58.22 -14.41
N SER A 653 -31.14 -58.29 -14.83
CA SER A 653 -32.24 -58.84 -14.00
C SER A 653 -32.06 -60.34 -13.70
N ILE A 654 -31.63 -61.11 -14.70
CA ILE A 654 -31.43 -62.57 -14.57
C ILE A 654 -30.33 -62.88 -13.55
N LEU A 655 -29.21 -62.14 -13.58
CA LEU A 655 -28.10 -62.35 -12.66
C LEU A 655 -28.48 -62.03 -11.21
N ARG A 656 -29.37 -61.06 -10.98
CA ARG A 656 -29.84 -60.69 -9.63
C ARG A 656 -30.66 -61.79 -8.94
N HIS A 657 -31.43 -62.61 -9.68
CA HIS A 657 -32.25 -63.68 -9.09
C HIS A 657 -31.40 -64.74 -8.38
N HIS A 658 -30.38 -65.25 -9.06
CA HIS A 658 -29.52 -66.33 -8.53
C HIS A 658 -28.65 -65.86 -7.36
N LEU A 659 -28.23 -64.58 -7.35
CA LEU A 659 -27.48 -64.00 -6.23
C LEU A 659 -28.33 -63.82 -4.95
N MET A 660 -29.66 -63.76 -5.04
CA MET A 660 -30.53 -63.50 -3.88
C MET A 660 -30.70 -64.73 -2.97
N ARG A 661 -30.78 -65.95 -3.52
CA ARG A 661 -31.01 -67.18 -2.75
C ARG A 661 -29.91 -67.48 -1.74
N GLN A 662 -28.65 -67.24 -2.10
CA GLN A 662 -27.50 -67.46 -1.20
C GLN A 662 -27.54 -66.54 0.03
N ARG A 663 -28.21 -65.38 -0.10
CA ARG A 663 -28.26 -64.36 0.95
C ARG A 663 -29.09 -64.79 2.18
N LEU A 664 -30.00 -65.76 2.05
CA LEU A 664 -31.01 -66.10 3.06
C LEU A 664 -30.53 -67.00 4.22
N ALA A 665 -29.38 -67.67 4.11
CA ALA A 665 -28.84 -68.52 5.19
C ALA A 665 -28.25 -67.71 6.38
N ALA A 666 -28.00 -66.41 6.19
CA ALA A 666 -27.44 -65.52 7.21
C ALA A 666 -28.50 -65.01 8.23
N THR A 667 -29.78 -65.29 8.00
CA THR A 667 -30.93 -64.63 8.63
C THR A 667 -31.20 -65.06 10.09
N TRP A 668 -30.65 -66.20 10.57
CA TRP A 668 -30.88 -66.71 11.94
C TRP A 668 -30.07 -66.02 13.05
N VAL A 669 -28.91 -65.47 12.73
CA VAL A 669 -28.02 -64.76 13.68
C VAL A 669 -28.69 -63.46 14.21
N ILE A 670 -29.65 -62.96 13.45
CA ILE A 670 -30.27 -61.66 13.60
C ILE A 670 -31.31 -61.65 14.73
N LYS A 671 -32.07 -62.73 14.92
CA LYS A 671 -33.07 -62.85 16.00
C LYS A 671 -32.44 -62.84 17.40
N GLU A 672 -31.23 -63.38 17.55
CA GLU A 672 -30.52 -63.42 18.83
C GLU A 672 -29.96 -62.05 19.23
N THR A 673 -29.64 -61.23 18.23
CA THR A 673 -29.18 -59.85 18.40
C THR A 673 -30.30 -58.96 18.97
N PHE A 674 -31.55 -59.15 18.52
CA PHE A 674 -32.76 -58.46 19.03
C PHE A 674 -32.91 -58.53 20.56
N ASN A 675 -32.59 -59.65 21.20
CA ASN A 675 -32.82 -59.82 22.65
C ASN A 675 -31.77 -59.10 23.51
N LYS A 676 -30.54 -58.97 23.01
CA LYS A 676 -29.47 -58.26 23.74
C LYS A 676 -29.72 -56.76 23.76
N ALA A 677 -30.38 -56.25 22.74
CA ALA A 677 -30.72 -54.85 22.56
C ALA A 677 -31.69 -54.27 23.60
N LEU A 678 -32.66 -55.06 24.09
CA LEU A 678 -33.63 -54.59 25.09
C LEU A 678 -33.05 -54.53 26.52
N ALA A 679 -31.85 -55.07 26.75
CA ALA A 679 -31.33 -55.24 28.10
C ALA A 679 -31.01 -53.89 28.79
N GLY A 680 -31.61 -53.66 29.96
CA GLY A 680 -31.36 -52.47 30.77
C GLY A 680 -32.03 -51.19 30.26
N CYS A 681 -33.01 -51.31 29.35
CA CYS A 681 -33.77 -50.19 28.82
C CYS A 681 -35.13 -50.02 29.53
N GLY A 682 -35.71 -48.81 29.52
CA GLY A 682 -36.94 -48.48 30.25
C GLY A 682 -37.81 -47.41 29.58
N GLY A 683 -39.08 -47.31 30.02
CA GLY A 683 -40.12 -46.52 29.37
C GLY A 683 -41.07 -47.38 28.50
N ALA A 684 -42.22 -46.82 28.12
CA ALA A 684 -43.37 -47.59 27.60
C ALA A 684 -43.13 -48.36 26.28
N VAL A 685 -42.19 -47.91 25.44
CA VAL A 685 -41.85 -48.59 24.18
C VAL A 685 -41.10 -49.90 24.40
N SER A 686 -40.18 -49.91 25.36
CA SER A 686 -39.36 -51.10 25.68
C SER A 686 -40.23 -52.29 26.10
N GLU A 687 -41.28 -52.01 26.89
CA GLU A 687 -42.24 -53.02 27.37
C GLU A 687 -43.08 -53.62 26.24
N ARG A 688 -43.38 -52.86 25.17
CA ARG A 688 -44.14 -53.35 24.00
C ARG A 688 -43.30 -54.19 23.05
N LEU A 689 -42.03 -53.83 22.82
CA LEU A 689 -41.14 -54.54 21.90
C LEU A 689 -40.81 -55.96 22.38
N GLN A 690 -40.65 -56.11 23.70
CA GLN A 690 -40.39 -57.42 24.28
C GLN A 690 -41.56 -58.39 24.08
N GLY A 691 -42.80 -57.90 24.11
CA GLY A 691 -43.99 -58.72 23.86
C GLY A 691 -44.14 -59.22 22.41
N PHE A 692 -43.66 -58.48 21.41
CA PHE A 692 -43.78 -58.85 19.98
C PHE A 692 -42.79 -59.95 19.56
N LEU A 693 -41.57 -59.89 20.08
CA LEU A 693 -40.52 -60.90 19.84
C LEU A 693 -40.94 -62.30 20.30
N ASP A 694 -41.58 -62.36 21.47
CA ASP A 694 -41.94 -63.63 22.12
C ASP A 694 -43.21 -64.27 21.52
N LEU A 695 -44.08 -63.49 20.86
CA LEU A 695 -45.42 -63.95 20.47
C LEU A 695 -45.79 -63.84 18.98
N SER A 696 -45.04 -63.12 18.11
CA SER A 696 -45.49 -62.84 16.72
C SER A 696 -44.48 -63.16 15.58
N LEU A 697 -43.16 -63.08 15.81
CA LEU A 697 -42.17 -63.13 14.73
C LEU A 697 -41.92 -64.55 14.16
N GLY A 698 -42.26 -64.78 12.89
CA GLY A 698 -41.94 -66.01 12.12
C GLY A 698 -43.07 -67.03 11.96
N GLN A 699 -44.28 -66.69 12.40
CA GLN A 699 -45.47 -67.54 12.26
C GLN A 699 -46.14 -67.31 10.90
N PRO A 700 -46.40 -68.35 10.06
CA PRO A 700 -46.99 -68.17 8.73
C PRO A 700 -48.42 -67.62 8.76
N ASP A 701 -49.14 -67.89 9.86
CA ASP A 701 -50.52 -67.46 10.09
C ASP A 701 -50.61 -66.02 10.59
N VAL A 702 -49.49 -65.49 11.11
CA VAL A 702 -49.32 -64.07 11.37
C VAL A 702 -49.00 -63.45 10.03
N GLN A 703 -50.01 -62.83 9.44
CA GLN A 703 -49.78 -62.09 8.22
C GLN A 703 -48.76 -61.00 8.52
N VAL A 704 -47.85 -60.77 7.59
CA VAL A 704 -46.84 -59.69 7.69
C VAL A 704 -47.48 -58.32 8.04
N ALA A 705 -48.79 -58.17 7.77
CA ALA A 705 -49.58 -56.97 8.02
C ALA A 705 -49.93 -56.74 9.50
N GLU A 706 -49.82 -57.75 10.35
CA GLU A 706 -50.07 -57.70 11.81
C GLU A 706 -48.74 -57.68 12.57
#